data_AF-A0A2T9YGK4-F1
#
_entry.id   AF-A0A2T9YGK4-F1
#
_cell.length_a   1.000
_cell.length_b   1.000
_cell.length_c   1.000
_cell.angle_alpha   90.00
_cell.angle_beta   90.00
_cell.angle_gamma   90.00
#
_symmetry.space_group_name_H-M   'P 1'
#
loop_
_entity.id
_entity.type
_entity.pdbx_description
1 polymer ?
#
loop_
_entity_poly.entity_id
_entity_poly.type
_entity_poly.pdbx_seq_one_letter_code
_entity_poly.pdbx_strand_id
1 'polypeptide(L)'
;MNKKNKNMAYQNLKKNVDSQNKSFSCFFHRMTIVSVGILAFSMLHMGHSAYIDSNIYNSDNFNAVKLNHNYGFAANTKSSTVSPTKSQQDSLKIEPLKNSVSNLKVRQNLFPDSPNPVDSQQAFGSTGAVATEETRCSNIGLEILKEGGSAVDAAIASGICIGLVNGFSSGIGGGGFVVIRAADGSSELIDFREEAPALATKDMYVANKTLSTLGGLASGVPGELRGYELAHKRHGRLSWKRLLEPTIKLARDGYVVGKMLGYNLNRYEKNINSTEGFKQVYLGANGKVLKEGDMAKRVNFAKTLQKIADEGVDAFYKGSLTESMVSSIKKAGGIITAEDFSNYKAKLRKTSVFEYNGRKIIAGTPPTSGSIVGFIYNVIEGYNFKDKSNMPTNIHRFVETLKFAYSQRTRIADPDYENVTETLSNQQSKEFAAAIRKNITDDVTHPMTIVSVGILAFSMLHMGHSAYIDSNIYNSDNFNAVKLNHNYGFAANTKSSTVSPTKSQQDSLKIEPLKNSVSNLKVRQNLFPDSPNPVDSQQAFGSTGAVATEETRCSNIGLEILKEGGSAVDAAIASGICIGLVNGFSSGIGGGGFVVIRAADGSSELIDFREEAPALATKDMYVANKTLSTLGGLASGVPGELRGYELAHKRHGRLSWKRLLEPTIKLARDGYVVGKMLGYNLNRYEKNINSTEGFKQVYLGANGKVLKEGDMAKRVNFAKTLQKIADEGVDAFYKGSLTESMVSSIKKAGGIITAEDFSNYKAKLRKTSVFEYNGRKIIAGTPPTSGSIVGFIYNVIEGYNFKDKSNMPTNIHRFVETLKFAYSQRTRIADPDYENVTETLSNQQSKEFAAAIRKNITDDVTHPFEYYDPEYDIEDNGTTHISVLDKNGMAVSLTSTINTIFGAKVMDPVTGVMFNNEMDGFSTPGSANNYGLLPSPKGYIKPGKRPLSSTSALVVEYCGKPEIVLGASGGSRIITATAQVLLNMLEFDKNLKEAIDYPRMHHQLLPN
;
A
#
# COMPACT_ATOMS: atom_id res chain seq x y z
N MET A 1 66.85 11.40 11.99
CA MET A 1 65.48 12.00 11.91
C MET A 1 65.25 12.50 10.48
N ASN A 2 64.08 12.44 9.84
CA ASN A 2 62.90 11.62 10.09
C ASN A 2 62.10 11.42 8.78
N LYS A 3 62.03 10.19 8.23
CA LYS A 3 61.30 9.91 6.98
C LYS A 3 59.78 10.16 7.08
N LYS A 4 59.18 10.14 8.29
CA LYS A 4 57.74 10.39 8.49
C LYS A 4 57.30 11.77 7.97
N ASN A 5 58.12 12.80 8.12
CA ASN A 5 57.70 14.18 7.82
C ASN A 5 57.58 14.45 6.31
N LYS A 6 58.47 13.87 5.47
CA LYS A 6 58.35 14.00 4.01
C LYS A 6 57.12 13.26 3.46
N ASN A 7 56.76 12.10 4.01
CA ASN A 7 55.52 11.41 3.64
C ASN A 7 54.26 12.19 4.03
N MET A 8 54.22 12.83 5.21
CA MET A 8 53.09 13.70 5.56
C MET A 8 52.98 14.93 4.65
N ALA A 9 54.10 15.58 4.33
CA ALA A 9 54.10 16.71 3.40
C ALA A 9 53.59 16.30 2.01
N TYR A 10 54.03 15.16 1.48
CA TYR A 10 53.60 14.64 0.17
C TYR A 10 52.12 14.23 0.16
N GLN A 11 51.62 13.60 1.23
CA GLN A 11 50.20 13.25 1.36
C GLN A 11 49.30 14.50 1.48
N ASN A 12 49.75 15.54 2.18
CA ASN A 12 49.02 16.80 2.28
C ASN A 12 49.04 17.59 0.96
N LEU A 13 50.17 17.62 0.25
CA LEU A 13 50.24 18.17 -1.11
C LEU A 13 49.30 17.42 -2.06
N LYS A 14 49.30 16.08 -2.04
CA LYS A 14 48.40 15.28 -2.86
C LYS A 14 46.93 15.56 -2.53
N LYS A 15 46.54 15.63 -1.25
CA LYS A 15 45.19 16.04 -0.83
C LYS A 15 44.79 17.44 -1.33
N ASN A 16 45.71 18.40 -1.34
CA ASN A 16 45.44 19.76 -1.82
C ASN A 16 45.35 19.83 -3.36
N VAL A 17 46.14 19.03 -4.08
CA VAL A 17 46.02 18.91 -5.55
C VAL A 17 44.73 18.16 -5.93
N ASP A 18 44.37 17.09 -5.23
CA ASP A 18 43.12 16.36 -5.45
C ASP A 18 41.87 17.21 -5.10
N SER A 19 41.94 18.08 -4.08
CA SER A 19 40.85 19.01 -3.76
C SER A 19 40.75 20.17 -4.76
N GLN A 20 41.88 20.73 -5.21
CA GLN A 20 41.88 21.73 -6.29
C GLN A 20 41.41 21.14 -7.63
N ASN A 21 41.82 19.92 -7.99
CA ASN A 21 41.35 19.24 -9.22
C ASN A 21 39.84 18.95 -9.16
N LYS A 22 39.31 18.51 -8.02
CA LYS A 22 37.84 18.37 -7.84
C LYS A 22 37.13 19.73 -7.93
N SER A 23 37.72 20.80 -7.40
CA SER A 23 37.19 22.17 -7.55
C SER A 23 37.20 22.65 -9.01
N PHE A 24 38.31 22.46 -9.74
CA PHE A 24 38.46 22.78 -11.16
C PHE A 24 37.46 22.03 -12.04
N SER A 25 37.23 20.74 -11.77
CA SER A 25 36.23 19.93 -12.46
C SER A 25 34.81 20.45 -12.22
N CYS A 26 34.43 20.72 -10.96
CA CYS A 26 33.15 21.36 -10.62
C CYS A 26 33.01 22.79 -11.21
N PHE A 27 34.12 23.48 -11.53
CA PHE A 27 34.12 24.80 -12.16
C PHE A 27 33.89 24.72 -13.69
N PHE A 28 34.63 23.86 -14.40
CA PHE A 28 34.49 23.70 -15.85
C PHE A 28 33.09 23.22 -16.24
N HIS A 29 32.52 22.25 -15.52
CA HIS A 29 31.18 21.73 -15.82
C HIS A 29 30.06 22.78 -15.65
N ARG A 30 30.30 23.82 -14.82
CA ARG A 30 29.37 24.96 -14.69
C ARG A 30 29.44 25.92 -15.88
N MET A 31 30.61 26.13 -16.49
CA MET A 31 30.72 27.01 -17.66
C MET A 31 30.02 26.41 -18.89
N THR A 32 30.13 25.10 -19.12
CA THR A 32 29.48 24.44 -20.27
C THR A 32 27.97 24.66 -20.31
N ILE A 33 27.30 24.65 -19.15
CA ILE A 33 25.85 24.84 -19.04
C ILE A 33 25.45 26.31 -19.32
N VAL A 34 26.26 27.28 -18.90
CA VAL A 34 26.01 28.71 -19.16
C VAL A 34 26.25 29.06 -20.63
N SER A 35 27.29 28.50 -21.26
CA SER A 35 27.67 28.83 -22.64
C SER A 35 26.66 28.37 -23.71
N VAL A 36 25.87 27.32 -23.44
CA VAL A 36 24.84 26.83 -24.39
C VAL A 36 23.55 27.65 -24.31
N GLY A 37 23.21 28.22 -23.15
CA GLY A 37 21.98 28.98 -22.94
C GLY A 37 21.95 30.39 -23.59
N ILE A 38 23.11 30.95 -23.95
CA ILE A 38 23.23 32.36 -24.37
C ILE A 38 23.13 32.53 -25.90
N LEU A 39 23.36 31.48 -26.69
CA LEU A 39 23.35 31.55 -28.17
C LEU A 39 21.98 31.32 -28.83
N ALA A 40 20.93 31.03 -28.05
CA ALA A 40 19.59 30.71 -28.57
C ALA A 40 18.56 31.85 -28.44
N PHE A 41 18.93 33.01 -27.88
CA PHE A 41 17.98 34.05 -27.45
C PHE A 41 18.03 35.35 -28.28
N SER A 42 18.68 35.33 -29.45
CA SER A 42 19.00 36.55 -30.22
C SER A 42 18.56 36.51 -31.70
N MET A 43 17.50 35.78 -32.04
CA MET A 43 16.78 35.92 -33.32
C MET A 43 15.27 35.73 -33.12
N LEU A 44 14.48 36.37 -33.99
CA LEU A 44 13.01 36.28 -34.11
C LEU A 44 12.18 36.82 -32.94
N HIS A 45 12.11 38.14 -32.86
CA HIS A 45 10.94 38.86 -32.35
C HIS A 45 10.34 39.70 -33.50
N MET A 46 9.27 39.22 -34.15
CA MET A 46 8.35 40.01 -35.00
C MET A 46 7.21 39.11 -35.52
N GLY A 47 5.95 39.54 -35.34
CA GLY A 47 4.75 38.83 -35.77
C GLY A 47 3.55 39.19 -34.88
N HIS A 48 2.40 39.51 -35.46
CA HIS A 48 1.26 40.07 -34.74
C HIS A 48 0.13 39.07 -34.44
N SER A 49 -0.67 39.47 -33.45
CA SER A 49 -1.94 38.93 -32.97
C SER A 49 -2.90 38.39 -34.03
N ALA A 50 -3.59 37.30 -33.69
CA ALA A 50 -4.99 37.07 -34.08
C ALA A 50 -5.71 36.18 -33.05
N TYR A 51 -6.95 36.55 -32.74
CA TYR A 51 -7.96 35.72 -32.05
C TYR A 51 -8.85 35.11 -33.15
N ILE A 52 -9.28 33.84 -33.05
CA ILE A 52 -10.54 33.31 -33.61
C ILE A 52 -10.74 31.84 -33.19
N ASP A 53 -12.00 31.39 -33.26
CA ASP A 53 -12.54 30.16 -32.68
C ASP A 53 -13.02 29.15 -33.76
N SER A 54 -13.19 27.88 -33.35
CA SER A 54 -14.04 26.83 -33.95
C SER A 54 -13.70 26.19 -35.31
N ASN A 55 -13.49 24.85 -35.25
CA ASN A 55 -14.05 23.80 -36.13
C ASN A 55 -13.72 23.65 -37.65
N ILE A 56 -14.13 22.47 -38.15
CA ILE A 56 -14.37 22.01 -39.55
C ILE A 56 -13.15 21.48 -40.36
N TYR A 57 -13.42 20.43 -41.16
CA TYR A 57 -12.57 19.66 -42.12
C TYR A 57 -11.48 18.75 -41.51
N ASN A 58 -11.43 17.42 -41.68
CA ASN A 58 -12.08 16.39 -42.54
C ASN A 58 -11.41 16.06 -43.91
N SER A 59 -11.26 14.74 -44.13
CA SER A 59 -11.06 13.98 -45.39
C SER A 59 -9.91 14.29 -46.37
N ASP A 60 -8.94 13.37 -46.37
CA ASP A 60 -8.42 12.60 -47.53
C ASP A 60 -7.47 13.18 -48.61
N ASN A 61 -6.66 12.24 -49.12
CA ASN A 61 -5.83 12.23 -50.34
C ASN A 61 -4.59 13.14 -50.42
N PHE A 62 -3.40 12.54 -50.58
CA PHE A 62 -2.90 12.26 -51.94
C PHE A 62 -1.85 11.12 -52.00
N ASN A 63 -1.35 10.84 -53.21
CA ASN A 63 -0.78 9.55 -53.60
C ASN A 63 0.72 9.33 -53.35
N ALA A 64 1.11 8.06 -53.42
CA ALA A 64 2.48 7.57 -53.32
C ALA A 64 3.39 8.01 -54.48
N VAL A 65 4.71 8.06 -54.20
CA VAL A 65 5.77 8.02 -55.20
C VAL A 65 6.62 6.77 -54.96
N LYS A 66 6.73 5.90 -55.97
CA LYS A 66 7.74 4.83 -56.04
C LYS A 66 9.00 5.37 -56.71
N LEU A 67 10.17 4.84 -56.34
CA LEU A 67 11.34 4.54 -57.19
C LEU A 67 12.47 4.01 -56.24
N ASN A 68 13.47 3.24 -56.67
CA ASN A 68 13.42 1.93 -57.35
C ASN A 68 14.78 1.21 -57.17
N HIS A 69 14.85 -0.08 -57.53
CA HIS A 69 16.09 -0.80 -57.95
C HIS A 69 17.22 -1.06 -56.91
N ASN A 70 18.02 -2.14 -57.00
CA ASN A 70 17.83 -3.44 -57.67
C ASN A 70 18.88 -4.49 -57.20
N TYR A 71 18.65 -5.75 -57.58
CA TYR A 71 19.57 -6.91 -57.65
C TYR A 71 20.18 -7.48 -56.33
N GLY A 72 20.20 -8.79 -56.10
CA GLY A 72 19.43 -9.88 -56.76
C GLY A 72 20.06 -11.28 -56.69
N PHE A 73 19.20 -12.30 -56.82
CA PHE A 73 19.46 -13.66 -57.38
C PHE A 73 20.48 -14.61 -56.67
N ALA A 74 20.32 -15.94 -56.66
CA ALA A 74 19.26 -16.85 -57.16
C ALA A 74 19.31 -18.24 -56.48
N ALA A 75 18.25 -19.05 -56.72
CA ALA A 75 18.29 -20.53 -56.89
C ALA A 75 18.64 -21.42 -55.66
N ASN A 76 18.16 -22.67 -55.52
CA ASN A 76 17.15 -23.50 -56.23
C ASN A 76 16.83 -24.75 -55.34
N THR A 77 15.78 -25.58 -55.47
CA THR A 77 14.35 -25.50 -55.92
C THR A 77 13.72 -26.89 -55.70
N LYS A 78 12.37 -26.99 -55.55
CA LYS A 78 11.53 -28.22 -55.74
C LYS A 78 11.73 -29.33 -54.67
N SER A 79 10.80 -30.26 -54.39
CA SER A 79 9.37 -30.53 -54.71
C SER A 79 8.88 -31.49 -53.59
N SER A 80 7.62 -31.56 -53.13
CA SER A 80 6.41 -31.82 -53.91
C SER A 80 5.10 -31.55 -53.14
N THR A 81 4.00 -31.47 -53.89
CA THR A 81 2.62 -31.32 -53.39
C THR A 81 1.84 -32.63 -53.46
N VAL A 82 1.04 -32.94 -52.44
CA VAL A 82 -0.07 -33.89 -52.53
C VAL A 82 -1.35 -33.19 -52.08
N SER A 83 -2.37 -33.15 -52.95
CA SER A 83 -3.70 -32.65 -52.61
C SER A 83 -4.59 -33.83 -52.17
N PRO A 84 -5.42 -33.69 -51.11
CA PRO A 84 -6.25 -34.80 -50.65
C PRO A 84 -7.40 -35.18 -51.59
N THR A 85 -7.89 -36.41 -51.42
CA THR A 85 -8.98 -36.98 -52.23
C THR A 85 -10.37 -36.62 -51.72
N LYS A 86 -11.38 -36.88 -52.57
CA LYS A 86 -12.76 -36.38 -52.47
C LYS A 86 -13.51 -36.75 -51.17
N SER A 87 -13.04 -37.73 -50.40
CA SER A 87 -13.65 -38.11 -49.11
C SER A 87 -13.29 -37.20 -47.93
N GLN A 88 -12.34 -36.26 -48.09
CA GLN A 88 -11.99 -35.28 -47.05
C GLN A 88 -12.75 -33.94 -47.16
N GLN A 89 -13.64 -33.77 -48.15
CA GLN A 89 -14.38 -32.52 -48.34
C GLN A 89 -15.77 -32.49 -47.67
N ASP A 90 -16.40 -33.65 -47.44
CA ASP A 90 -17.78 -33.72 -46.93
C ASP A 90 -17.90 -33.76 -45.39
N SER A 91 -16.79 -33.87 -44.65
CA SER A 91 -16.79 -33.93 -43.17
C SER A 91 -16.59 -32.58 -42.47
N LEU A 92 -16.45 -31.47 -43.20
CA LEU A 92 -16.18 -30.13 -42.65
C LEU A 92 -17.40 -29.20 -42.74
N LYS A 93 -18.45 -29.52 -41.97
CA LYS A 93 -19.55 -28.58 -41.62
C LYS A 93 -19.93 -28.72 -40.14
N ILE A 94 -19.36 -27.86 -39.30
CA ILE A 94 -19.75 -27.67 -37.90
C ILE A 94 -19.93 -26.16 -37.66
N GLU A 95 -20.97 -25.77 -36.91
CA GLU A 95 -21.39 -24.37 -36.75
C GLU A 95 -20.42 -23.50 -35.93
N PRO A 96 -20.44 -22.16 -36.12
CA PRO A 96 -19.75 -21.22 -35.23
C PRO A 96 -20.28 -21.25 -33.78
N LEU A 97 -19.39 -21.19 -32.80
CA LEU A 97 -19.73 -21.09 -31.37
C LEU A 97 -20.36 -19.72 -31.05
N LYS A 98 -21.71 -19.67 -31.07
CA LYS A 98 -22.54 -18.45 -30.95
C LYS A 98 -22.41 -17.67 -29.63
N ASN A 99 -21.71 -18.20 -28.60
CA ASN A 99 -21.71 -17.63 -27.24
C ASN A 99 -20.64 -16.56 -26.96
N SER A 100 -19.56 -16.44 -27.75
CA SER A 100 -18.49 -15.46 -27.45
C SER A 100 -18.89 -14.00 -27.73
N VAL A 101 -19.96 -13.79 -28.50
CA VAL A 101 -20.41 -12.46 -28.97
C VAL A 101 -21.49 -11.86 -28.05
N SER A 102 -22.15 -12.68 -27.22
CA SER A 102 -23.33 -12.27 -26.45
C SER A 102 -23.02 -11.27 -25.33
N ASN A 103 -22.01 -11.49 -24.49
CA ASN A 103 -21.73 -10.60 -23.36
C ASN A 103 -21.18 -9.22 -23.77
N LEU A 104 -20.50 -9.12 -24.92
CA LEU A 104 -20.18 -7.82 -25.54
C LEU A 104 -21.46 -7.09 -25.98
N LYS A 105 -22.36 -7.79 -26.66
CA LYS A 105 -23.67 -7.24 -27.05
C LYS A 105 -24.55 -6.88 -25.87
N VAL A 106 -24.53 -7.61 -24.74
CA VAL A 106 -25.25 -7.20 -23.52
C VAL A 106 -24.78 -5.83 -23.04
N ARG A 107 -23.47 -5.52 -23.11
CA ARG A 107 -22.97 -4.21 -22.67
C ARG A 107 -23.27 -3.07 -23.65
N GLN A 108 -23.29 -3.34 -24.96
CA GLN A 108 -23.74 -2.37 -25.97
C GLN A 108 -25.26 -2.14 -25.92
N ASN A 109 -26.06 -3.20 -25.80
CA ASN A 109 -27.53 -3.11 -25.76
C ASN A 109 -28.07 -2.37 -24.52
N LEU A 110 -27.25 -2.18 -23.48
CA LEU A 110 -27.59 -1.36 -22.31
C LEU A 110 -27.34 0.14 -22.52
N PHE A 111 -26.49 0.52 -23.49
CA PHE A 111 -26.09 1.90 -23.81
C PHE A 111 -25.79 2.05 -25.33
N PRO A 112 -26.79 1.93 -26.22
CA PRO A 112 -26.55 1.80 -27.66
C PRO A 112 -26.01 3.07 -28.34
N ASP A 113 -26.39 4.26 -27.88
CA ASP A 113 -26.22 5.52 -28.63
C ASP A 113 -25.09 6.44 -28.12
N SER A 114 -24.09 5.90 -27.42
CA SER A 114 -22.92 6.67 -26.92
C SER A 114 -21.68 6.44 -27.80
N PRO A 115 -21.23 7.41 -28.63
CA PRO A 115 -20.08 7.23 -29.52
C PRO A 115 -18.71 7.13 -28.83
N ASN A 116 -18.65 7.36 -27.51
CA ASN A 116 -17.47 7.24 -26.68
C ASN A 116 -17.68 6.24 -25.53
N PRO A 117 -16.60 5.60 -25.01
CA PRO A 117 -16.69 4.48 -24.08
C PRO A 117 -17.11 4.90 -22.66
N VAL A 118 -18.42 5.01 -22.45
CA VAL A 118 -19.11 5.31 -21.18
C VAL A 118 -18.79 6.70 -20.63
N ASP A 119 -19.56 7.68 -21.06
CA ASP A 119 -19.62 8.97 -20.37
C ASP A 119 -20.25 8.80 -18.98
N SER A 120 -19.43 8.97 -17.94
CA SER A 120 -19.86 8.86 -16.55
C SER A 120 -20.60 10.13 -16.15
N GLN A 121 -21.85 10.04 -15.69
CA GLN A 121 -22.56 11.22 -15.17
C GLN A 121 -21.84 11.78 -13.94
N GLN A 122 -21.17 12.92 -14.11
CA GLN A 122 -20.40 13.60 -13.08
C GLN A 122 -21.30 14.57 -12.28
N ALA A 123 -21.27 14.45 -10.96
CA ALA A 123 -21.98 15.34 -10.04
C ALA A 123 -20.99 16.34 -9.43
N PHE A 124 -21.05 17.60 -9.88
CA PHE A 124 -20.10 18.65 -9.47
C PHE A 124 -20.53 19.37 -8.19
N GLY A 125 -19.56 19.77 -7.37
CA GLY A 125 -19.79 20.55 -6.16
C GLY A 125 -18.53 21.22 -5.64
N SER A 126 -18.66 22.44 -5.14
CA SER A 126 -17.54 23.34 -4.81
C SER A 126 -16.91 23.13 -3.42
N THR A 127 -17.46 22.23 -2.59
CA THR A 127 -16.97 21.97 -1.21
C THR A 127 -16.34 20.60 -1.00
N GLY A 128 -16.38 19.72 -2.01
CA GLY A 128 -15.78 18.39 -1.99
C GLY A 128 -16.51 17.41 -2.91
N ALA A 129 -15.87 16.28 -3.21
CA ALA A 129 -16.33 15.31 -4.21
C ALA A 129 -16.66 13.94 -3.59
N VAL A 130 -17.74 13.30 -4.07
CA VAL A 130 -18.15 11.94 -3.67
C VAL A 130 -18.41 11.11 -4.91
N ALA A 131 -17.53 10.13 -5.16
CA ALA A 131 -17.69 9.15 -6.24
C ALA A 131 -18.17 7.81 -5.68
N THR A 132 -19.30 7.32 -6.19
CA THR A 132 -19.85 5.99 -5.89
C THR A 132 -20.34 5.34 -7.18
N GLU A 133 -20.77 4.07 -7.11
CA GLU A 133 -21.42 3.38 -8.22
C GLU A 133 -22.89 3.76 -8.43
N GLU A 134 -23.42 4.75 -7.70
CA GLU A 134 -24.79 5.23 -7.88
C GLU A 134 -24.95 6.74 -7.57
N THR A 135 -25.31 7.52 -8.58
CA THR A 135 -25.34 8.99 -8.56
C THR A 135 -26.18 9.57 -7.41
N ARG A 136 -27.30 8.93 -7.03
CA ARG A 136 -28.12 9.41 -5.89
C ARG A 136 -27.40 9.29 -4.55
N CYS A 137 -26.59 8.25 -4.36
CA CYS A 137 -25.80 8.07 -3.15
C CYS A 137 -24.61 9.04 -3.12
N SER A 138 -23.99 9.31 -4.27
CA SER A 138 -23.03 10.42 -4.43
C SER A 138 -23.65 11.77 -4.09
N ASN A 139 -24.87 12.07 -4.55
CA ASN A 139 -25.57 13.32 -4.26
C ASN A 139 -25.91 13.46 -2.78
N ILE A 140 -26.37 12.38 -2.11
CA ILE A 140 -26.58 12.37 -0.65
C ILE A 140 -25.26 12.66 0.08
N GLY A 141 -24.14 12.05 -0.34
CA GLY A 141 -22.83 12.42 0.18
C GLY A 141 -22.48 13.89 -0.06
N LEU A 142 -22.80 14.44 -1.22
CA LEU A 142 -22.54 15.84 -1.57
C LEU A 142 -23.43 16.84 -0.80
N GLU A 143 -24.66 16.48 -0.44
CA GLU A 143 -25.54 17.29 0.44
C GLU A 143 -24.95 17.36 1.85
N ILE A 144 -24.62 16.21 2.42
CA ILE A 144 -23.99 16.13 3.74
C ILE A 144 -22.58 16.78 3.76
N LEU A 145 -21.98 17.03 2.59
CA LEU A 145 -20.76 17.83 2.37
C LEU A 145 -20.98 19.35 2.43
N LYS A 146 -22.15 19.80 1.99
CA LYS A 146 -22.56 21.21 1.99
C LYS A 146 -23.03 21.66 3.37
N GLU A 147 -23.48 20.72 4.20
CA GLU A 147 -24.00 20.97 5.56
C GLU A 147 -22.92 21.27 6.63
N GLY A 148 -21.66 21.53 6.25
CA GLY A 148 -20.61 22.00 7.17
C GLY A 148 -20.02 20.93 8.09
N GLY A 149 -20.69 19.79 8.23
CA GLY A 149 -19.94 18.57 8.03
C GLY A 149 -19.52 18.51 6.54
N SER A 150 -18.39 17.90 6.21
CA SER A 150 -17.95 17.63 4.84
C SER A 150 -18.10 16.14 4.36
N ALA A 151 -17.07 15.31 4.05
CA ALA A 151 -17.18 14.07 3.22
C ALA A 151 -17.53 12.60 3.71
N VAL A 152 -17.73 12.19 4.99
CA VAL A 152 -17.93 10.79 5.47
C VAL A 152 -19.11 10.46 6.39
N ASP A 153 -19.54 11.30 7.34
CA ASP A 153 -20.98 11.49 7.58
C ASP A 153 -21.73 11.37 6.23
N ALA A 154 -21.12 11.94 5.17
CA ALA A 154 -21.41 11.82 3.74
C ALA A 154 -21.05 10.46 3.09
N ALA A 155 -19.82 9.97 3.02
CA ALA A 155 -19.46 8.65 2.45
C ALA A 155 -20.14 7.43 3.13
N ILE A 156 -20.76 7.60 4.30
CA ILE A 156 -21.58 6.60 4.99
C ILE A 156 -23.07 6.96 4.90
N ALA A 157 -23.46 8.22 4.66
CA ALA A 157 -24.79 8.47 4.08
C ALA A 157 -24.87 7.87 2.67
N SER A 158 -23.75 7.91 1.94
CA SER A 158 -23.49 7.23 0.68
C SER A 158 -23.39 5.72 0.89
N GLY A 159 -22.63 5.23 1.87
CA GLY A 159 -22.47 3.81 2.16
C GLY A 159 -23.77 3.12 2.56
N ILE A 160 -24.51 3.69 3.53
CA ILE A 160 -25.84 3.20 3.91
C ILE A 160 -26.82 3.33 2.73
N CYS A 161 -26.71 4.38 1.88
CA CYS A 161 -27.47 4.49 0.63
C CYS A 161 -27.12 3.39 -0.38
N ILE A 162 -25.84 3.05 -0.58
CA ILE A 162 -25.42 1.95 -1.46
C ILE A 162 -25.92 0.61 -0.91
N GLY A 163 -25.85 0.40 0.41
CA GLY A 163 -26.47 -0.74 1.10
C GLY A 163 -28.01 -0.78 1.02
N LEU A 164 -28.64 0.34 0.70
CA LEU A 164 -30.05 0.41 0.32
C LEU A 164 -30.26 0.04 -1.16
N VAL A 165 -29.66 0.79 -2.08
CA VAL A 165 -30.02 0.77 -3.51
C VAL A 165 -29.29 -0.30 -4.31
N ASN A 166 -28.06 -0.66 -3.94
CA ASN A 166 -27.28 -1.75 -4.52
C ASN A 166 -27.05 -2.84 -3.45
N GLY A 167 -28.11 -3.24 -2.75
CA GLY A 167 -28.10 -4.23 -1.66
C GLY A 167 -27.71 -5.68 -2.05
N PHE A 168 -27.24 -5.89 -3.29
CA PHE A 168 -26.58 -7.12 -3.76
C PHE A 168 -25.04 -7.03 -3.71
N SER A 169 -24.48 -5.85 -3.41
CA SER A 169 -23.04 -5.56 -3.35
C SER A 169 -22.53 -5.17 -1.95
N SER A 170 -23.38 -4.58 -1.11
CA SER A 170 -23.04 -4.01 0.22
C SER A 170 -24.29 -3.86 1.08
N GLY A 171 -24.14 -3.63 2.39
CA GLY A 171 -25.24 -3.26 3.30
C GLY A 171 -25.04 -3.83 4.71
N ILE A 172 -25.66 -3.17 5.70
CA ILE A 172 -25.43 -3.35 7.15
C ILE A 172 -25.37 -4.79 7.72
N GLY A 173 -25.89 -5.77 7.00
CA GLY A 173 -25.78 -7.21 7.32
C GLY A 173 -24.50 -7.88 6.81
N GLY A 174 -23.50 -7.12 6.37
CA GLY A 174 -22.22 -7.60 5.87
C GLY A 174 -21.02 -6.80 6.39
N GLY A 175 -19.95 -6.77 5.59
CA GLY A 175 -18.65 -6.24 5.96
C GLY A 175 -17.92 -5.44 4.87
N GLY A 176 -16.77 -4.83 5.20
CA GLY A 176 -16.12 -3.83 4.33
C GLY A 176 -14.93 -3.08 4.93
N PHE A 177 -14.45 -2.07 4.18
CA PHE A 177 -13.22 -1.27 4.41
C PHE A 177 -13.28 0.04 3.51
N VAL A 178 -13.64 1.27 3.96
CA VAL A 178 -14.20 2.37 3.08
C VAL A 178 -13.74 3.89 3.19
N VAL A 179 -12.48 4.32 3.39
CA VAL A 179 -11.85 5.68 3.07
C VAL A 179 -11.94 7.07 3.92
N ILE A 180 -11.07 7.41 4.96
CA ILE A 180 -10.54 8.79 5.53
C ILE A 180 -8.90 9.11 5.67
N ARG A 181 -8.24 9.90 4.74
CA ARG A 181 -6.95 10.63 4.35
C ARG A 181 -7.31 12.16 3.88
N ALA A 182 -7.49 13.47 4.41
CA ALA A 182 -7.32 14.62 5.46
C ALA A 182 -6.19 15.69 5.50
N ALA A 183 -6.57 16.95 5.76
CA ALA A 183 -5.65 18.02 6.10
C ALA A 183 -4.87 17.79 7.41
N ASP A 184 -5.21 16.85 8.30
CA ASP A 184 -4.29 16.42 9.37
C ASP A 184 -3.27 15.36 8.92
N GLY A 185 -3.36 14.83 7.72
CA GLY A 185 -2.36 13.88 7.25
C GLY A 185 -2.38 12.48 7.89
N SER A 186 -3.21 12.13 8.89
CA SER A 186 -3.33 10.73 9.34
C SER A 186 -4.08 9.76 8.40
N SER A 187 -4.36 8.49 8.71
CA SER A 187 -5.01 7.54 7.77
C SER A 187 -5.19 6.16 8.36
N GLU A 188 -6.17 5.34 7.98
CA GLU A 188 -6.36 3.98 8.54
C GLU A 188 -7.10 2.87 7.63
N LEU A 189 -7.59 1.67 8.09
CA LEU A 189 -8.19 0.56 7.22
C LEU A 189 -9.55 -0.17 7.44
N ILE A 190 -10.29 -0.10 8.57
CA ILE A 190 -11.52 -0.86 9.01
C ILE A 190 -11.44 -2.22 8.41
N ASP A 191 -10.95 -3.14 9.21
CA ASP A 191 -11.51 -4.45 9.06
C ASP A 191 -12.95 -4.48 9.59
N PHE A 192 -13.91 -4.04 8.75
CA PHE A 192 -15.31 -4.44 8.92
C PHE A 192 -15.65 -5.72 8.22
N ARG A 193 -14.67 -6.56 7.86
CA ARG A 193 -14.98 -7.95 7.55
C ARG A 193 -15.79 -8.59 8.67
N GLU A 194 -16.63 -9.47 8.19
CA GLU A 194 -17.53 -10.34 8.90
C GLU A 194 -16.67 -11.40 9.58
N GLU A 195 -16.78 -11.55 10.90
CA GLU A 195 -15.94 -12.51 11.64
C GLU A 195 -16.52 -13.92 11.57
N ALA A 196 -15.66 -14.94 11.69
CA ALA A 196 -16.12 -16.30 11.86
C ALA A 196 -16.87 -16.42 13.20
N PRO A 197 -18.07 -17.03 13.25
CA PRO A 197 -18.80 -17.19 14.51
C PRO A 197 -18.02 -18.09 15.48
N ALA A 198 -18.14 -17.88 16.80
CA ALA A 198 -17.34 -18.58 17.80
C ALA A 198 -17.51 -20.12 17.81
N LEU A 199 -18.59 -20.63 17.21
CA LEU A 199 -18.87 -22.07 17.04
C LEU A 199 -18.35 -22.66 15.70
N ALA A 200 -17.62 -21.88 14.89
CA ALA A 200 -17.09 -22.36 13.61
C ALA A 200 -15.92 -23.33 13.80
N THR A 201 -15.81 -24.33 12.92
CA THR A 201 -14.71 -25.30 12.94
C THR A 201 -14.13 -25.47 11.54
N LYS A 202 -12.82 -25.75 11.45
CA LYS A 202 -12.09 -25.85 10.18
C LYS A 202 -12.70 -26.86 9.19
N ASP A 203 -13.35 -27.90 9.68
CA ASP A 203 -13.88 -29.02 8.88
C ASP A 203 -15.39 -28.91 8.60
N MET A 204 -16.08 -27.86 9.08
CA MET A 204 -17.56 -27.76 9.05
C MET A 204 -18.19 -27.80 7.64
N TYR A 205 -17.39 -27.58 6.58
CA TYR A 205 -17.83 -27.64 5.18
C TYR A 205 -17.29 -28.86 4.41
N VAL A 206 -16.51 -29.74 5.06
CA VAL A 206 -15.90 -30.91 4.41
C VAL A 206 -16.98 -31.90 3.92
N ALA A 207 -18.00 -32.13 4.74
CA ALA A 207 -19.12 -33.01 4.41
C ALA A 207 -20.11 -32.40 3.40
N ASN A 208 -20.22 -31.07 3.33
CA ASN A 208 -21.06 -30.37 2.35
C ASN A 208 -20.55 -28.94 2.12
N LYS A 209 -19.92 -28.72 0.96
CA LYS A 209 -19.29 -27.43 0.60
C LYS A 209 -20.31 -26.34 0.28
N THR A 210 -21.50 -26.69 -0.21
CA THR A 210 -22.54 -25.72 -0.61
C THR A 210 -23.02 -24.88 0.57
N LEU A 211 -22.94 -25.41 1.80
CA LEU A 211 -23.24 -24.71 3.05
C LEU A 211 -22.33 -23.50 3.33
N SER A 212 -21.18 -23.37 2.64
CA SER A 212 -20.33 -22.17 2.68
C SER A 212 -20.82 -21.03 1.78
N THR A 213 -21.93 -21.23 1.04
CA THR A 213 -22.48 -20.26 0.07
C THR A 213 -23.96 -19.95 0.26
N LEU A 214 -24.73 -20.88 0.83
CA LEU A 214 -26.18 -20.79 0.96
C LEU A 214 -26.61 -21.20 2.38
N GLY A 215 -27.62 -20.50 2.90
CA GLY A 215 -28.09 -20.67 4.28
C GLY A 215 -27.27 -19.89 5.31
N GLY A 216 -27.60 -20.07 6.58
CA GLY A 216 -27.03 -19.32 7.70
C GLY A 216 -25.60 -19.70 8.06
N LEU A 217 -25.11 -20.87 7.63
CA LEU A 217 -23.70 -21.26 7.82
C LEU A 217 -22.76 -20.41 6.97
N ALA A 218 -23.20 -19.94 5.80
CA ALA A 218 -22.45 -19.02 4.94
C ALA A 218 -22.35 -17.58 5.49
N SER A 219 -22.98 -17.28 6.64
CA SER A 219 -22.98 -15.95 7.26
C SER A 219 -21.85 -15.80 8.27
N GLY A 220 -20.97 -14.82 8.07
CA GLY A 220 -20.10 -14.29 9.12
C GLY A 220 -20.84 -13.27 10.00
N VAL A 221 -20.30 -12.97 11.17
CA VAL A 221 -20.89 -12.00 12.11
C VAL A 221 -20.84 -10.60 11.49
N PRO A 222 -21.98 -9.94 11.22
CA PRO A 222 -22.03 -8.74 10.38
C PRO A 222 -21.48 -7.53 11.12
N GLY A 223 -20.88 -6.62 10.36
CA GLY A 223 -19.95 -5.65 10.91
C GLY A 223 -20.16 -4.21 10.49
N GLU A 224 -20.82 -3.96 9.36
CA GLU A 224 -20.89 -2.65 8.72
C GLU A 224 -21.43 -1.52 9.62
N LEU A 225 -22.25 -1.82 10.64
CA LEU A 225 -22.66 -0.82 11.62
C LEU A 225 -21.70 -0.64 12.80
N ARG A 226 -20.97 -1.66 13.28
CA ARG A 226 -19.85 -1.45 14.23
C ARG A 226 -18.66 -0.78 13.57
N GLY A 227 -18.57 -0.90 12.25
CA GLY A 227 -18.07 0.11 11.32
C GLY A 227 -18.75 1.42 11.66
N TYR A 228 -19.79 1.77 10.89
CA TYR A 228 -20.41 3.09 10.88
C TYR A 228 -20.46 3.77 12.26
N GLU A 229 -21.04 3.18 13.31
CA GLU A 229 -21.04 3.70 14.69
C GLU A 229 -19.81 4.48 15.11
N LEU A 230 -18.65 3.93 14.78
CA LEU A 230 -17.47 4.33 15.47
C LEU A 230 -17.00 5.68 15.00
N ALA A 231 -16.75 5.79 13.70
CA ALA A 231 -15.97 6.88 13.16
C ALA A 231 -16.45 8.26 13.71
N HIS A 232 -17.76 8.58 13.91
CA HIS A 232 -18.09 9.93 14.45
C HIS A 232 -17.88 10.03 15.96
N LYS A 233 -18.03 8.97 16.77
CA LYS A 233 -17.47 8.94 18.13
C LYS A 233 -16.05 8.36 18.14
N ARG A 234 -15.37 8.64 17.03
CA ARG A 234 -13.94 8.86 16.83
C ARG A 234 -13.68 10.30 16.42
N HIS A 235 -14.71 11.12 16.20
CA HIS A 235 -14.55 12.31 15.39
C HIS A 235 -15.75 13.30 15.25
N GLY A 236 -16.76 12.96 14.42
CA GLY A 236 -17.60 13.79 13.51
C GLY A 236 -18.38 15.03 13.98
N ARG A 237 -18.86 15.82 13.00
CA ARG A 237 -19.47 17.15 13.20
C ARG A 237 -20.99 17.19 13.38
N LEU A 238 -21.77 16.38 12.67
CA LEU A 238 -23.26 16.50 12.61
C LEU A 238 -23.97 15.66 13.71
N SER A 239 -25.14 15.06 13.43
CA SER A 239 -25.87 14.14 14.36
C SER A 239 -25.97 12.71 13.77
N TRP A 240 -26.04 11.63 14.57
CA TRP A 240 -26.05 10.24 14.04
C TRP A 240 -27.23 10.07 13.08
N LYS A 241 -28.37 10.48 13.63
CA LYS A 241 -29.68 10.58 13.04
C LYS A 241 -29.72 11.36 11.73
N ARG A 242 -29.06 12.53 11.64
CA ARG A 242 -28.98 13.41 10.46
C ARG A 242 -28.53 12.70 9.18
N LEU A 243 -27.93 11.52 9.32
CA LEU A 243 -27.12 10.92 8.28
C LEU A 243 -27.58 9.52 7.93
N LEU A 244 -28.27 8.84 8.85
CA LEU A 244 -29.18 7.77 8.45
C LEU A 244 -30.43 8.38 7.81
N GLU A 245 -30.89 9.57 8.23
CA GLU A 245 -32.06 10.30 7.73
C GLU A 245 -32.26 10.28 6.20
N PRO A 246 -31.29 10.64 5.33
CA PRO A 246 -31.49 10.63 3.89
C PRO A 246 -31.83 9.23 3.37
N THR A 247 -31.18 8.20 3.91
CA THR A 247 -31.44 6.81 3.53
C THR A 247 -32.66 6.22 4.23
N ILE A 248 -32.98 6.62 5.46
CA ILE A 248 -34.25 6.30 6.14
C ILE A 248 -35.42 6.80 5.29
N LYS A 249 -35.33 8.06 4.82
CA LYS A 249 -36.31 8.65 3.90
C LYS A 249 -36.37 7.87 2.59
N LEU A 250 -35.23 7.66 1.92
CA LEU A 250 -35.18 6.93 0.64
C LEU A 250 -35.68 5.46 0.75
N ALA A 251 -35.47 4.80 1.90
CA ALA A 251 -35.94 3.44 2.18
C ALA A 251 -37.45 3.37 2.47
N ARG A 252 -38.01 4.42 3.07
CA ARG A 252 -39.43 4.58 3.44
C ARG A 252 -40.26 5.01 2.24
N ASP A 253 -39.83 6.08 1.59
CA ASP A 253 -40.53 6.75 0.49
C ASP A 253 -40.38 5.92 -0.81
N GLY A 254 -39.21 5.32 -1.02
CA GLY A 254 -38.87 4.42 -2.12
C GLY A 254 -37.84 5.00 -3.08
N TYR A 255 -37.22 4.12 -3.88
CA TYR A 255 -36.21 4.48 -4.88
C TYR A 255 -36.44 3.73 -6.20
N VAL A 256 -36.17 4.42 -7.31
CA VAL A 256 -36.19 3.80 -8.66
C VAL A 256 -35.08 2.75 -8.76
N VAL A 257 -35.44 1.55 -9.22
CA VAL A 257 -34.52 0.47 -9.54
C VAL A 257 -33.67 0.87 -10.74
N GLY A 258 -32.36 1.01 -10.52
CA GLY A 258 -31.40 1.29 -11.59
C GLY A 258 -31.10 0.05 -12.44
N LYS A 259 -30.64 0.28 -13.67
CA LYS A 259 -30.24 -0.73 -14.67
C LYS A 259 -29.49 -1.93 -14.08
N MET A 260 -28.48 -1.68 -13.26
CA MET A 260 -27.63 -2.72 -12.69
C MET A 260 -28.31 -3.55 -11.58
N LEU A 261 -29.24 -2.94 -10.82
CA LEU A 261 -30.07 -3.67 -9.87
C LEU A 261 -31.09 -4.53 -10.62
N GLY A 262 -31.85 -3.95 -11.56
CA GLY A 262 -32.89 -4.67 -12.32
C GLY A 262 -32.36 -5.91 -13.06
N TYR A 263 -31.17 -5.82 -13.65
CA TYR A 263 -30.47 -6.98 -14.23
C TYR A 263 -30.19 -8.07 -13.19
N ASN A 264 -29.69 -7.71 -12.00
CA ASN A 264 -29.39 -8.68 -10.94
C ASN A 264 -30.67 -9.29 -10.34
N LEU A 265 -31.75 -8.52 -10.16
CA LEU A 265 -33.02 -9.04 -9.66
C LEU A 265 -33.60 -10.09 -10.63
N ASN A 266 -33.57 -9.82 -11.94
CA ASN A 266 -33.93 -10.80 -12.96
C ASN A 266 -33.01 -12.04 -12.96
N ARG A 267 -31.69 -11.85 -12.79
CA ARG A 267 -30.70 -12.95 -12.73
C ARG A 267 -30.89 -13.88 -11.51
N TYR A 268 -31.33 -13.34 -10.38
CA TYR A 268 -31.47 -14.08 -9.12
C TYR A 268 -32.94 -14.31 -8.69
N GLU A 269 -33.88 -14.25 -9.64
CA GLU A 269 -35.33 -14.40 -9.39
C GLU A 269 -35.67 -15.67 -8.58
N LYS A 270 -35.02 -16.81 -8.86
CA LYS A 270 -35.24 -18.05 -8.11
C LYS A 270 -34.82 -17.93 -6.63
N ASN A 271 -33.71 -17.25 -6.34
CA ASN A 271 -33.23 -17.02 -4.98
C ASN A 271 -34.14 -16.03 -4.24
N ILE A 272 -34.56 -14.95 -4.91
CA ILE A 272 -35.54 -13.99 -4.38
C ILE A 272 -36.85 -14.70 -4.04
N ASN A 273 -37.37 -15.53 -4.94
CA ASN A 273 -38.59 -16.32 -4.71
C ASN A 273 -38.43 -17.46 -3.69
N SER A 274 -37.20 -17.81 -3.28
CA SER A 274 -36.93 -18.76 -2.19
C SER A 274 -36.85 -18.11 -0.81
N THR A 275 -36.71 -16.78 -0.72
CA THR A 275 -36.44 -16.07 0.54
C THR A 275 -37.46 -14.98 0.79
N GLU A 276 -38.29 -15.16 1.83
CA GLU A 276 -39.41 -14.27 2.14
C GLU A 276 -38.96 -12.80 2.34
N GLY A 277 -37.83 -12.57 3.01
CA GLY A 277 -37.25 -11.23 3.17
C GLY A 277 -36.78 -10.55 1.88
N PHE A 278 -36.53 -11.31 0.80
CA PHE A 278 -36.26 -10.75 -0.52
C PHE A 278 -37.54 -10.53 -1.33
N LYS A 279 -38.55 -11.40 -1.21
CA LYS A 279 -39.88 -11.16 -1.84
C LYS A 279 -40.48 -9.82 -1.39
N GLN A 280 -40.47 -9.56 -0.09
CA GLN A 280 -41.02 -8.33 0.51
C GLN A 280 -40.33 -7.02 0.09
N VAL A 281 -39.23 -7.11 -0.68
CA VAL A 281 -38.42 -5.96 -1.11
C VAL A 281 -38.31 -5.87 -2.63
N TYR A 282 -38.18 -7.01 -3.30
CA TYR A 282 -37.83 -7.10 -4.73
C TYR A 282 -38.88 -7.80 -5.58
N LEU A 283 -40.03 -8.21 -5.03
CA LEU A 283 -41.17 -8.71 -5.79
C LEU A 283 -42.25 -7.60 -5.90
N GLY A 284 -42.69 -7.30 -7.12
CA GLY A 284 -43.79 -6.39 -7.38
C GLY A 284 -45.16 -7.03 -7.08
N ALA A 285 -46.20 -6.20 -7.03
CA ALA A 285 -47.58 -6.65 -6.78
C ALA A 285 -48.13 -7.61 -7.87
N ASN A 286 -47.43 -7.75 -8.99
CA ASN A 286 -47.70 -8.70 -10.06
C ASN A 286 -47.02 -10.08 -9.85
N GLY A 287 -46.37 -10.31 -8.71
CA GLY A 287 -45.67 -11.56 -8.40
C GLY A 287 -44.35 -11.79 -9.16
N LYS A 288 -43.80 -10.75 -9.81
CA LYS A 288 -42.53 -10.81 -10.56
C LYS A 288 -41.47 -9.92 -9.92
N VAL A 289 -40.20 -10.18 -10.19
CA VAL A 289 -39.11 -9.33 -9.68
C VAL A 289 -39.10 -7.94 -10.31
N LEU A 290 -38.72 -6.93 -9.53
CA LEU A 290 -38.63 -5.54 -9.97
C LEU A 290 -37.53 -5.37 -11.05
N LYS A 291 -37.82 -4.58 -12.08
CA LYS A 291 -36.92 -4.27 -13.22
C LYS A 291 -36.49 -2.79 -13.20
N GLU A 292 -35.59 -2.42 -14.11
CA GLU A 292 -35.20 -1.02 -14.33
C GLU A 292 -36.42 -0.11 -14.52
N GLY A 293 -36.47 0.99 -13.76
CA GLY A 293 -37.60 1.94 -13.74
C GLY A 293 -38.68 1.67 -12.68
N ASP A 294 -38.77 0.46 -12.14
CA ASP A 294 -39.75 0.17 -11.07
C ASP A 294 -39.33 0.81 -9.73
N MET A 295 -40.28 0.97 -8.79
CA MET A 295 -40.01 1.54 -7.46
C MET A 295 -39.81 0.45 -6.41
N ALA A 296 -38.60 0.32 -5.87
CA ALA A 296 -38.30 -0.51 -4.70
C ALA A 296 -38.55 0.27 -3.40
N LYS A 297 -39.06 -0.42 -2.36
CA LYS A 297 -39.23 0.13 -1.01
C LYS A 297 -38.71 -0.85 0.03
N ARG A 298 -38.11 -0.35 1.11
CA ARG A 298 -37.53 -1.15 2.20
C ARG A 298 -38.00 -0.59 3.55
N VAL A 299 -39.32 -0.47 3.73
CA VAL A 299 -39.94 0.21 4.89
C VAL A 299 -39.50 -0.39 6.24
N ASN A 300 -39.35 -1.71 6.35
CA ASN A 300 -38.85 -2.33 7.57
C ASN A 300 -37.34 -2.05 7.79
N PHE A 301 -36.55 -1.94 6.73
CA PHE A 301 -35.16 -1.48 6.80
C PHE A 301 -35.08 0.00 7.22
N ALA A 302 -36.03 0.84 6.78
CA ALA A 302 -36.17 2.21 7.24
C ALA A 302 -36.46 2.28 8.76
N LYS A 303 -37.28 1.36 9.30
CA LYS A 303 -37.50 1.22 10.75
C LYS A 303 -36.24 0.74 11.48
N THR A 304 -35.50 -0.22 10.92
CA THR A 304 -34.20 -0.68 11.45
C THR A 304 -33.22 0.48 11.53
N LEU A 305 -33.01 1.21 10.42
CA LEU A 305 -32.15 2.39 10.38
C LEU A 305 -32.65 3.52 11.31
N GLN A 306 -33.97 3.69 11.48
CA GLN A 306 -34.53 4.67 12.43
C GLN A 306 -34.24 4.29 13.89
N LYS A 307 -34.52 3.03 14.28
CA LYS A 307 -34.21 2.52 15.62
C LYS A 307 -32.73 2.69 15.95
N ILE A 308 -31.87 2.32 15.00
CA ILE A 308 -30.43 2.54 15.07
C ILE A 308 -30.10 4.04 15.19
N ALA A 309 -30.73 4.91 14.40
CA ALA A 309 -30.51 6.36 14.40
C ALA A 309 -30.87 7.05 15.73
N ASP A 310 -31.83 6.51 16.47
CA ASP A 310 -32.34 7.05 17.73
C ASP A 310 -31.65 6.45 18.97
N GLU A 311 -31.39 5.14 18.98
CA GLU A 311 -30.78 4.42 20.12
C GLU A 311 -29.25 4.25 19.99
N GLY A 312 -28.68 4.61 18.84
CA GLY A 312 -27.31 4.28 18.49
C GLY A 312 -27.16 2.83 17.99
N VAL A 313 -25.93 2.47 17.62
CA VAL A 313 -25.66 1.16 16.99
C VAL A 313 -25.73 -0.02 17.95
N ASP A 314 -25.64 0.19 19.26
CA ASP A 314 -25.91 -0.87 20.23
C ASP A 314 -27.28 -1.56 19.99
N ALA A 315 -28.26 -0.86 19.42
CA ALA A 315 -29.55 -1.44 19.03
C ALA A 315 -29.49 -2.53 17.95
N PHE A 316 -28.40 -2.64 17.17
CA PHE A 316 -28.18 -3.71 16.17
C PHE A 316 -27.35 -4.89 16.74
N TYR A 317 -26.52 -4.62 17.75
CA TYR A 317 -25.59 -5.59 18.35
C TYR A 317 -26.02 -6.10 19.73
N LYS A 318 -27.07 -5.55 20.32
CA LYS A 318 -27.68 -5.96 21.58
C LYS A 318 -29.21 -5.92 21.48
N GLY A 319 -29.88 -6.83 22.20
CA GLY A 319 -31.34 -6.86 22.31
C GLY A 319 -32.09 -7.29 21.04
N SER A 320 -33.33 -6.80 20.90
CA SER A 320 -34.34 -7.40 20.01
C SER A 320 -34.00 -7.48 18.50
N LEU A 321 -33.22 -6.56 17.92
CA LEU A 321 -32.77 -6.72 16.53
C LEU A 321 -31.75 -7.86 16.42
N THR A 322 -30.82 -7.96 17.36
CA THR A 322 -29.84 -9.04 17.44
C THR A 322 -30.51 -10.40 17.64
N GLU A 323 -31.45 -10.49 18.57
CA GLU A 323 -32.26 -11.70 18.80
C GLU A 323 -33.02 -12.13 17.53
N SER A 324 -33.61 -11.17 16.82
CA SER A 324 -34.33 -11.42 15.56
C SER A 324 -33.40 -11.91 14.44
N MET A 325 -32.22 -11.29 14.28
CA MET A 325 -31.22 -11.71 13.30
C MET A 325 -30.66 -13.09 13.65
N VAL A 326 -30.29 -13.34 14.90
CA VAL A 326 -29.77 -14.63 15.39
C VAL A 326 -30.82 -15.74 15.24
N SER A 327 -32.10 -15.48 15.56
CA SER A 327 -33.20 -16.42 15.33
C SER A 327 -33.32 -16.77 13.84
N SER A 328 -33.20 -15.78 12.95
CA SER A 328 -33.28 -15.96 11.50
C SER A 328 -32.09 -16.73 10.94
N ILE A 329 -30.87 -16.42 11.38
CA ILE A 329 -29.65 -17.12 10.99
C ILE A 329 -29.69 -18.59 11.44
N LYS A 330 -30.10 -18.85 12.70
CA LYS A 330 -30.25 -20.22 13.22
C LYS A 330 -31.35 -21.02 12.51
N LYS A 331 -32.47 -20.39 12.14
CA LYS A 331 -33.52 -21.01 11.28
C LYS A 331 -33.01 -21.36 9.88
N ALA A 332 -32.02 -20.62 9.36
CA ALA A 332 -31.31 -20.96 8.12
C ALA A 332 -30.16 -21.96 8.33
N GLY A 333 -30.05 -22.60 9.50
CA GLY A 333 -29.01 -23.57 9.86
C GLY A 333 -27.70 -22.95 10.38
N GLY A 334 -27.62 -21.63 10.50
CA GLY A 334 -26.41 -20.90 10.89
C GLY A 334 -26.08 -20.96 12.38
N ILE A 335 -24.81 -20.73 12.69
CA ILE A 335 -24.23 -20.90 14.04
C ILE A 335 -24.02 -19.59 14.83
N ILE A 336 -24.28 -18.42 14.23
CA ILE A 336 -24.13 -17.12 14.92
C ILE A 336 -25.04 -17.05 16.15
N THR A 337 -24.50 -16.53 17.25
CA THR A 337 -25.16 -16.30 18.53
C THR A 337 -25.38 -14.80 18.80
N ALA A 338 -26.21 -14.47 19.80
CA ALA A 338 -26.32 -13.09 20.26
C ALA A 338 -25.06 -12.61 20.98
N GLU A 339 -24.30 -13.55 21.56
CA GLU A 339 -22.99 -13.27 22.14
C GLU A 339 -22.01 -12.82 21.06
N ASP A 340 -21.90 -13.53 19.92
CA ASP A 340 -21.09 -13.13 18.76
C ASP A 340 -21.36 -11.68 18.33
N PHE A 341 -22.63 -11.28 18.21
CA PHE A 341 -23.01 -9.90 17.90
C PHE A 341 -22.63 -8.90 19.02
N SER A 342 -22.86 -9.24 20.29
CA SER A 342 -22.60 -8.34 21.40
C SER A 342 -21.10 -8.14 21.66
N ASN A 343 -20.32 -9.21 21.48
CA ASN A 343 -18.87 -9.25 21.46
C ASN A 343 -18.30 -8.77 20.14
N TYR A 344 -19.14 -8.57 19.09
CA TYR A 344 -18.71 -8.05 17.79
C TYR A 344 -18.06 -6.69 18.00
N LYS A 345 -16.75 -6.80 18.12
CA LYS A 345 -15.75 -5.77 18.11
C LYS A 345 -14.94 -6.04 16.84
N ALA A 346 -13.86 -5.32 16.73
CA ALA A 346 -13.86 -4.39 15.63
C ALA A 346 -12.39 -4.01 15.43
N LYS A 347 -11.78 -4.20 14.24
CA LYS A 347 -10.37 -3.85 13.99
C LYS A 347 -10.16 -2.74 12.97
N LEU A 348 -9.31 -1.71 13.03
CA LEU A 348 -8.03 -1.26 13.61
C LEU A 348 -6.71 -1.92 13.33
N ARG A 349 -6.60 -2.62 12.22
CA ARG A 349 -5.34 -3.04 11.55
C ARG A 349 -4.35 -1.88 11.30
N LYS A 350 -3.51 -1.97 10.25
CA LYS A 350 -2.80 -0.81 9.73
C LYS A 350 -2.66 -0.87 8.16
N THR A 351 -2.84 0.19 7.34
CA THR A 351 -2.82 0.20 5.83
C THR A 351 -1.47 0.07 5.13
N SER A 352 -1.49 -0.05 3.79
CA SER A 352 -0.33 -0.27 2.93
C SER A 352 -0.21 0.85 1.90
N VAL A 353 0.77 1.75 2.03
CA VAL A 353 0.92 2.99 1.22
C VAL A 353 1.78 2.78 -0.04
N PHE A 354 1.19 2.73 -1.25
CA PHE A 354 1.88 2.40 -2.51
C PHE A 354 2.44 3.53 -3.35
N GLU A 355 3.64 3.31 -3.80
CA GLU A 355 4.44 4.24 -4.58
C GLU A 355 4.41 3.82 -6.07
N TYR A 356 3.41 4.16 -6.87
CA TYR A 356 3.36 3.97 -8.35
C TYR A 356 2.99 5.29 -9.06
N ASN A 357 3.34 5.52 -10.32
CA ASN A 357 3.77 6.84 -10.86
C ASN A 357 3.35 8.04 -9.99
N GLY A 358 4.33 8.60 -9.27
CA GLY A 358 4.50 8.39 -7.82
C GLY A 358 3.69 9.26 -6.87
N ARG A 359 2.44 9.50 -7.22
CA ARG A 359 1.28 9.37 -6.32
C ARG A 359 1.51 8.35 -5.18
N LYS A 360 0.75 8.45 -4.08
CA LYS A 360 0.52 7.37 -3.09
C LYS A 360 -0.81 6.62 -3.40
N ILE A 361 -0.82 5.31 -3.70
CA ILE A 361 -2.06 4.47 -3.68
C ILE A 361 -2.22 3.99 -2.24
N ILE A 362 -3.18 4.50 -1.48
CA ILE A 362 -3.33 4.01 -0.10
C ILE A 362 -4.44 2.98 -0.05
N ALA A 363 -4.05 1.78 -0.51
CA ALA A 363 -4.78 0.56 -0.26
C ALA A 363 -4.56 0.10 1.19
N GLY A 364 -5.37 -0.81 1.69
CA GLY A 364 -5.15 -1.42 3.01
C GLY A 364 -4.51 -2.79 2.95
N THR A 365 -4.00 -3.22 4.11
CA THR A 365 -3.55 -4.59 4.35
C THR A 365 -4.73 -5.60 4.31
N PRO A 366 -4.42 -6.90 4.24
CA PRO A 366 -5.14 -8.03 4.76
C PRO A 366 -6.11 -7.75 5.94
N PRO A 367 -7.28 -8.42 5.98
CA PRO A 367 -7.73 -9.46 5.06
C PRO A 367 -8.09 -9.00 3.63
N THR A 368 -7.90 -7.72 3.28
CA THR A 368 -8.06 -7.26 1.89
C THR A 368 -6.87 -7.56 0.99
N SER A 369 -7.15 -7.85 -0.28
CA SER A 369 -6.14 -7.96 -1.35
C SER A 369 -5.59 -6.61 -1.86
N GLY A 370 -5.67 -5.52 -1.07
CA GLY A 370 -5.19 -4.20 -1.48
C GLY A 370 -3.69 -4.14 -1.80
N SER A 371 -2.93 -5.07 -1.24
CA SER A 371 -1.52 -5.31 -1.51
C SER A 371 -1.26 -5.84 -2.93
N ILE A 372 -1.96 -6.91 -3.32
CA ILE A 372 -1.92 -7.56 -4.64
C ILE A 372 -2.09 -6.55 -5.78
N VAL A 373 -3.08 -5.66 -5.64
CA VAL A 373 -3.43 -4.76 -6.73
C VAL A 373 -2.29 -3.79 -7.01
N GLY A 374 -1.61 -3.31 -5.97
CA GLY A 374 -0.43 -2.47 -6.20
C GLY A 374 0.70 -3.32 -6.75
N PHE A 375 0.93 -4.54 -6.19
CA PHE A 375 1.88 -5.54 -6.70
C PHE A 375 1.77 -5.80 -8.23
N ILE A 376 0.64 -5.50 -8.87
CA ILE A 376 0.51 -5.48 -10.33
C ILE A 376 1.12 -4.23 -11.00
N TYR A 377 0.76 -3.00 -10.59
CA TYR A 377 1.30 -1.73 -11.14
C TYR A 377 2.83 -1.65 -11.08
N ASN A 378 3.27 -2.19 -9.97
CA ASN A 378 4.57 -2.64 -9.60
C ASN A 378 5.26 -3.59 -10.62
N VAL A 379 4.64 -4.68 -11.11
CA VAL A 379 5.20 -5.44 -12.24
C VAL A 379 5.24 -4.56 -13.51
N ILE A 380 4.20 -3.78 -13.78
CA ILE A 380 3.99 -3.25 -15.14
C ILE A 380 4.66 -1.93 -15.47
N GLU A 381 5.23 -1.14 -14.54
CA GLU A 381 6.02 0.02 -15.01
C GLU A 381 7.17 -0.43 -15.93
N GLY A 382 7.81 -1.57 -15.63
CA GLY A 382 9.10 -1.90 -16.26
C GLY A 382 9.03 -2.31 -17.73
N TYR A 383 7.92 -1.97 -18.40
CA TYR A 383 7.71 -2.10 -19.81
C TYR A 383 7.06 -0.80 -20.32
N ASN A 384 7.43 -0.35 -21.52
CA ASN A 384 6.95 0.93 -22.04
C ASN A 384 5.51 0.83 -22.58
N PHE A 385 4.52 0.77 -21.68
CA PHE A 385 3.09 0.78 -22.02
C PHE A 385 2.59 2.05 -22.74
N LYS A 386 3.43 3.07 -22.92
CA LYS A 386 3.12 4.25 -23.76
C LYS A 386 3.49 4.04 -25.23
N ASP A 387 4.38 3.10 -25.53
CA ASP A 387 4.71 2.72 -26.91
C ASP A 387 3.58 1.87 -27.49
N LYS A 388 2.89 2.43 -28.47
CA LYS A 388 1.78 1.79 -29.19
C LYS A 388 2.24 0.81 -30.27
N SER A 389 3.49 0.90 -30.74
CA SER A 389 4.03 -0.04 -31.74
C SER A 389 4.26 -1.42 -31.14
N ASN A 390 4.67 -1.47 -29.87
CA ASN A 390 4.98 -2.70 -29.12
C ASN A 390 3.78 -3.22 -28.30
N MET A 391 2.55 -2.90 -28.71
CA MET A 391 1.33 -3.22 -27.96
C MET A 391 1.09 -4.71 -27.71
N PRO A 392 1.30 -5.65 -28.67
CA PRO A 392 1.09 -7.08 -28.41
C PRO A 392 2.00 -7.60 -27.28
N THR A 393 3.27 -7.22 -27.32
CA THR A 393 4.28 -7.59 -26.32
C THR A 393 3.96 -6.97 -24.96
N ASN A 394 3.55 -5.70 -24.93
CA ASN A 394 3.10 -5.05 -23.69
C ASN A 394 1.85 -5.74 -23.08
N ILE A 395 0.89 -6.19 -23.92
CA ILE A 395 -0.26 -6.99 -23.45
C ILE A 395 0.20 -8.35 -22.89
N HIS A 396 1.09 -9.06 -23.58
CA HIS A 396 1.69 -10.31 -23.12
C HIS A 396 2.36 -10.15 -21.74
N ARG A 397 3.24 -9.16 -21.63
CA ARG A 397 3.91 -8.77 -20.38
C ARG A 397 2.94 -8.43 -19.24
N PHE A 398 1.77 -7.85 -19.55
CA PHE A 398 0.67 -7.59 -18.59
C PHE A 398 -0.13 -8.86 -18.21
N VAL A 399 -0.20 -9.86 -19.09
CA VAL A 399 -0.85 -11.15 -18.81
C VAL A 399 0.04 -12.01 -17.92
N GLU A 400 1.33 -12.12 -18.21
CA GLU A 400 2.26 -12.87 -17.38
C GLU A 400 2.44 -12.22 -16.00
N THR A 401 2.55 -10.88 -15.94
CA THR A 401 2.36 -10.07 -14.71
C THR A 401 1.23 -10.61 -13.83
N LEU A 402 0.07 -10.88 -14.45
CA LEU A 402 -1.15 -11.22 -13.74
C LEU A 402 -1.13 -12.65 -13.21
N LYS A 403 -0.55 -13.61 -13.95
CA LYS A 403 -0.33 -14.98 -13.44
C LYS A 403 0.45 -14.93 -12.14
N PHE A 404 1.57 -14.21 -12.14
CA PHE A 404 2.38 -14.04 -10.95
C PHE A 404 1.62 -13.27 -9.87
N ALA A 405 0.99 -12.13 -10.13
CA ALA A 405 0.19 -11.44 -9.11
C ALA A 405 -0.90 -12.32 -8.46
N TYR A 406 -1.38 -13.36 -9.16
CA TYR A 406 -2.33 -14.33 -8.62
C TYR A 406 -1.72 -15.46 -7.80
N SER A 407 -0.52 -15.91 -8.17
CA SER A 407 0.32 -16.75 -7.29
C SER A 407 0.49 -16.12 -5.90
N GLN A 408 0.32 -14.80 -5.76
CA GLN A 408 0.52 -14.08 -4.49
C GLN A 408 -0.79 -13.82 -3.75
N ARG A 409 -1.95 -14.05 -4.40
CA ARG A 409 -3.28 -13.90 -3.80
C ARG A 409 -3.74 -15.16 -3.08
N THR A 410 -3.12 -16.31 -3.31
CA THR A 410 -3.26 -17.52 -2.48
C THR A 410 -2.58 -17.37 -1.12
N ARG A 411 -1.91 -16.22 -0.89
CA ARG A 411 -0.85 -16.06 0.11
C ARG A 411 -1.11 -14.88 1.05
N ILE A 412 -2.37 -14.47 1.14
CA ILE A 412 -2.88 -13.52 2.12
C ILE A 412 -4.21 -14.04 2.67
N ALA A 413 -4.36 -13.92 3.97
CA ALA A 413 -5.49 -14.36 4.79
C ALA A 413 -5.81 -13.26 5.83
N ASP A 414 -6.45 -13.58 6.96
CA ASP A 414 -6.68 -12.60 8.03
C ASP A 414 -5.45 -12.50 8.96
N PRO A 415 -4.85 -11.30 9.17
CA PRO A 415 -3.81 -11.10 10.17
C PRO A 415 -4.26 -11.37 11.61
N ASP A 416 -5.57 -11.58 11.86
CA ASP A 416 -6.09 -12.05 13.16
C ASP A 416 -6.08 -13.58 13.35
N TYR A 417 -5.53 -14.32 12.39
CA TYR A 417 -5.34 -15.77 12.50
C TYR A 417 -4.02 -16.23 11.87
N GLU A 418 -3.55 -15.56 10.81
CA GLU A 418 -2.36 -15.95 10.05
C GLU A 418 -1.30 -14.84 9.95
N ASN A 419 -0.02 -15.25 9.88
CA ASN A 419 1.08 -14.32 9.60
C ASN A 419 1.09 -14.05 8.10
N VAL A 420 0.23 -13.10 7.74
CA VAL A 420 0.14 -12.51 6.41
C VAL A 420 0.94 -11.23 6.34
N THR A 421 1.58 -10.84 7.47
CA THR A 421 2.77 -10.00 7.45
C THR A 421 3.70 -10.61 6.42
N GLU A 422 4.17 -11.86 6.51
CA GLU A 422 5.16 -12.51 5.58
C GLU A 422 4.74 -12.70 4.11
N THR A 423 3.69 -12.01 3.68
CA THR A 423 3.37 -11.78 2.26
C THR A 423 2.98 -10.32 1.96
N LEU A 424 2.76 -9.50 2.98
CA LEU A 424 2.55 -8.06 2.92
C LEU A 424 3.81 -7.25 2.65
N SER A 425 4.86 -7.28 3.49
CA SER A 425 6.15 -6.67 3.08
C SER A 425 6.52 -7.30 1.77
N ASN A 426 6.40 -8.61 1.67
CA ASN A 426 6.69 -9.40 0.48
C ASN A 426 5.98 -8.93 -0.83
N GLN A 427 4.78 -8.35 -0.78
CA GLN A 427 4.14 -7.68 -1.94
C GLN A 427 4.59 -6.22 -2.14
N GLN A 428 5.46 -5.73 -1.26
CA GLN A 428 5.71 -4.32 -0.93
C GLN A 428 7.13 -3.74 -1.06
N SER A 429 8.21 -4.37 -1.51
CA SER A 429 9.47 -3.63 -1.85
C SER A 429 9.57 -3.33 -3.34
N LYS A 430 10.70 -2.90 -3.92
CA LYS A 430 10.95 -2.82 -5.36
C LYS A 430 11.89 -3.89 -5.91
N GLU A 431 11.97 -5.05 -5.23
CA GLU A 431 12.89 -6.21 -5.34
C GLU A 431 12.58 -7.81 -5.61
N PHE A 432 11.63 -8.79 -6.01
CA PHE A 432 10.27 -9.38 -6.53
C PHE A 432 9.52 -9.30 -7.92
N ALA A 433 8.44 -8.52 -8.14
CA ALA A 433 7.74 -8.36 -9.44
C ALA A 433 8.62 -8.14 -10.68
N ALA A 434 9.91 -7.93 -10.50
CA ALA A 434 10.87 -7.78 -11.55
C ALA A 434 11.73 -9.04 -11.77
N ALA A 435 11.84 -9.96 -10.81
CA ALA A 435 12.02 -11.39 -11.10
C ALA A 435 10.92 -11.80 -12.07
N ILE A 436 9.70 -11.39 -11.73
CA ILE A 436 8.53 -11.58 -12.59
C ILE A 436 8.62 -10.85 -13.91
N ARG A 437 9.14 -9.62 -14.00
CA ARG A 437 9.40 -9.02 -15.32
C ARG A 437 10.36 -9.80 -16.22
N LYS A 438 11.18 -10.67 -15.61
CA LYS A 438 12.26 -11.40 -16.26
C LYS A 438 11.95 -12.90 -16.42
N ASN A 439 10.89 -13.38 -15.76
CA ASN A 439 10.21 -14.66 -16.01
C ASN A 439 9.27 -14.56 -17.24
N ILE A 440 9.40 -13.50 -18.04
CA ILE A 440 8.46 -13.11 -19.10
C ILE A 440 9.25 -13.00 -20.39
N THR A 441 9.15 -14.05 -21.19
CA THR A 441 9.83 -14.19 -22.48
C THR A 441 8.99 -13.57 -23.59
N ASP A 442 9.57 -12.73 -24.45
CA ASP A 442 8.84 -12.07 -25.54
C ASP A 442 8.70 -12.92 -26.83
N ASP A 443 9.32 -14.11 -26.91
CA ASP A 443 9.14 -15.03 -28.03
C ASP A 443 7.77 -15.73 -27.99
N VAL A 444 7.00 -15.55 -29.07
CA VAL A 444 5.65 -16.10 -29.28
C VAL A 444 5.60 -17.29 -30.24
N THR A 445 6.74 -17.73 -30.78
CA THR A 445 6.80 -18.69 -31.89
C THR A 445 6.75 -20.17 -31.49
N HIS A 446 6.86 -20.51 -30.19
CA HIS A 446 6.69 -21.88 -29.71
C HIS A 446 5.19 -22.30 -29.61
N PRO A 447 4.84 -23.58 -29.87
CA PRO A 447 3.47 -23.92 -30.33
C PRO A 447 2.32 -23.84 -29.30
N MET A 448 2.61 -23.53 -28.04
CA MET A 448 1.60 -23.44 -26.96
C MET A 448 0.66 -22.22 -27.11
N THR A 449 1.05 -21.21 -27.88
CA THR A 449 0.39 -19.90 -27.99
C THR A 449 -1.07 -19.96 -28.46
N ILE A 450 -1.47 -21.00 -29.21
CA ILE A 450 -2.81 -21.08 -29.83
C ILE A 450 -3.93 -21.42 -28.82
N VAL A 451 -3.64 -22.17 -27.75
CA VAL A 451 -4.68 -22.58 -26.77
C VAL A 451 -5.01 -21.48 -25.77
N SER A 452 -4.01 -20.67 -25.37
CA SER A 452 -4.17 -19.66 -24.31
C SER A 452 -5.07 -18.48 -24.71
N VAL A 453 -5.09 -18.09 -25.99
CA VAL A 453 -5.86 -16.92 -26.47
C VAL A 453 -7.37 -17.13 -26.29
N GLY A 454 -7.88 -18.34 -26.57
CA GLY A 454 -9.31 -18.65 -26.36
C GLY A 454 -9.73 -18.60 -24.89
N ILE A 455 -8.85 -19.06 -23.99
CA ILE A 455 -9.08 -19.08 -22.55
C ILE A 455 -9.06 -17.65 -21.94
N LEU A 456 -8.25 -16.75 -22.51
CA LEU A 456 -8.23 -15.33 -22.11
C LEU A 456 -9.55 -14.61 -22.47
N ALA A 457 -10.07 -14.85 -23.68
CA ALA A 457 -11.35 -14.28 -24.10
C ALA A 457 -12.52 -14.78 -23.24
N PHE A 458 -12.52 -16.07 -22.87
CA PHE A 458 -13.59 -16.67 -22.08
C PHE A 458 -13.64 -16.15 -20.64
N SER A 459 -12.46 -15.92 -20.04
CA SER A 459 -12.34 -15.35 -18.69
C SER A 459 -12.72 -13.87 -18.66
N MET A 460 -12.24 -13.03 -19.59
CA MET A 460 -12.58 -11.59 -19.61
C MET A 460 -14.09 -11.31 -19.68
N LEU A 461 -14.89 -12.23 -20.28
CA LEU A 461 -16.35 -12.13 -20.35
C LEU A 461 -17.09 -12.59 -19.07
N HIS A 462 -16.40 -13.19 -18.09
CA HIS A 462 -16.94 -13.63 -16.79
C HIS A 462 -16.42 -12.79 -15.59
N MET A 463 -15.90 -11.60 -15.88
CA MET A 463 -15.24 -10.75 -14.87
C MET A 463 -16.11 -9.58 -14.39
N GLY A 464 -17.21 -9.29 -15.09
CA GLY A 464 -18.39 -8.64 -14.51
C GLY A 464 -19.36 -9.67 -13.94
N HIS A 465 -19.78 -9.50 -12.69
CA HIS A 465 -20.51 -10.44 -11.84
C HIS A 465 -19.67 -11.52 -11.15
N SER A 466 -20.25 -12.04 -10.06
CA SER A 466 -19.80 -13.19 -9.29
C SER A 466 -20.70 -14.39 -9.59
N ALA A 467 -20.10 -15.58 -9.68
CA ALA A 467 -20.80 -16.86 -9.70
C ALA A 467 -19.84 -17.93 -9.17
N TYR A 468 -20.41 -18.91 -8.45
CA TYR A 468 -19.70 -20.08 -7.95
C TYR A 468 -19.64 -21.16 -9.04
N ILE A 469 -18.72 -22.12 -8.91
CA ILE A 469 -18.83 -23.42 -9.58
C ILE A 469 -18.88 -24.51 -8.51
N ASP A 470 -19.99 -25.22 -8.54
CA ASP A 470 -20.40 -26.39 -7.75
C ASP A 470 -20.38 -27.58 -8.74
N SER A 471 -20.11 -28.85 -8.43
CA SER A 471 -19.66 -29.54 -7.21
C SER A 471 -19.04 -30.90 -7.62
N ASN A 472 -18.84 -31.82 -6.66
CA ASN A 472 -18.99 -33.27 -6.82
C ASN A 472 -18.61 -33.91 -8.18
N ILE A 473 -17.37 -34.39 -8.29
CA ILE A 473 -17.02 -35.77 -8.73
C ILE A 473 -15.55 -36.00 -8.38
N TYR A 474 -15.33 -36.79 -7.33
CA TYR A 474 -14.33 -37.87 -7.22
C TYR A 474 -14.48 -38.47 -5.83
N ASN A 475 -15.27 -39.54 -5.74
CA ASN A 475 -15.58 -40.24 -4.50
C ASN A 475 -15.13 -41.69 -4.62
N SER A 476 -14.14 -42.09 -3.83
CA SER A 476 -13.74 -43.49 -3.66
C SER A 476 -12.94 -43.64 -2.36
N ASP A 477 -13.51 -44.32 -1.39
CA ASP A 477 -12.96 -44.52 -0.06
C ASP A 477 -11.79 -45.52 -0.02
N ASN A 478 -11.17 -45.62 1.16
CA ASN A 478 -10.17 -46.61 1.59
C ASN A 478 -8.75 -46.45 1.01
N PHE A 479 -7.79 -46.16 1.89
CA PHE A 479 -7.03 -47.25 2.52
C PHE A 479 -6.50 -46.85 3.91
N ASN A 480 -6.16 -47.85 4.73
CA ASN A 480 -5.86 -47.68 6.15
C ASN A 480 -4.45 -47.13 6.46
N ALA A 481 -4.30 -46.59 7.66
CA ALA A 481 -3.03 -46.08 8.18
C ALA A 481 -1.97 -47.19 8.37
N VAL A 482 -0.71 -46.85 8.07
CA VAL A 482 0.49 -47.60 8.49
C VAL A 482 1.50 -46.61 9.06
N LYS A 483 1.99 -46.85 10.28
CA LYS A 483 3.15 -46.16 10.85
C LYS A 483 4.43 -46.76 10.28
N LEU A 484 5.44 -45.95 9.98
CA LEU A 484 6.84 -46.38 9.99
C LEU A 484 7.73 -45.31 10.65
N ASN A 485 8.82 -45.77 11.26
CA ASN A 485 9.75 -44.99 12.09
C ASN A 485 11.17 -45.03 11.50
N HIS A 486 11.97 -44.02 11.88
CA HIS A 486 13.43 -44.03 12.01
C HIS A 486 14.38 -44.16 10.78
N ASN A 487 15.16 -43.07 10.63
CA ASN A 487 16.64 -43.01 10.60
C ASN A 487 17.48 -43.52 9.39
N TYR A 488 18.54 -42.74 9.12
CA TYR A 488 19.70 -43.01 8.23
C TYR A 488 19.40 -43.15 6.71
N GLY A 489 20.31 -42.83 5.78
CA GLY A 489 21.59 -42.11 5.93
C GLY A 489 22.51 -42.23 4.70
N PHE A 490 23.15 -41.11 4.31
CA PHE A 490 24.33 -40.96 3.44
C PHE A 490 24.37 -41.44 1.97
N ALA A 491 25.12 -40.63 1.19
CA ALA A 491 25.87 -40.96 -0.03
C ALA A 491 25.11 -41.18 -1.35
N ALA A 492 25.87 -41.12 -2.46
CA ALA A 492 25.36 -40.97 -3.82
C ALA A 492 26.09 -41.91 -4.82
N ASN A 493 25.41 -42.30 -5.90
CA ASN A 493 25.95 -42.10 -7.25
C ASN A 493 24.96 -42.36 -8.41
N THR A 494 25.29 -41.71 -9.53
CA THR A 494 24.86 -41.93 -10.93
C THR A 494 23.97 -43.15 -11.28
N LYS A 495 22.91 -42.92 -12.05
CA LYS A 495 22.88 -43.17 -13.52
C LYS A 495 21.58 -42.69 -14.18
N SER A 496 21.65 -42.45 -15.50
CA SER A 496 20.49 -42.16 -16.34
C SER A 496 19.76 -43.46 -16.71
N SER A 497 18.43 -43.43 -16.61
CA SER A 497 17.54 -44.36 -17.31
C SER A 497 16.28 -43.62 -17.76
N THR A 498 16.04 -43.60 -19.07
CA THR A 498 14.86 -42.97 -19.66
C THR A 498 13.63 -43.85 -19.48
N VAL A 499 12.62 -43.36 -18.77
CA VAL A 499 11.28 -43.97 -18.73
C VAL A 499 10.26 -42.92 -19.17
N SER A 500 9.77 -43.05 -20.40
CA SER A 500 8.67 -42.22 -20.91
C SER A 500 7.38 -42.58 -20.17
N PRO A 501 6.65 -41.61 -19.59
CA PRO A 501 5.36 -41.90 -18.97
C PRO A 501 4.35 -42.45 -19.97
N THR A 502 3.51 -43.38 -19.52
CA THR A 502 2.48 -44.00 -20.34
C THR A 502 1.29 -43.07 -20.61
N LYS A 503 0.49 -43.44 -21.61
CA LYS A 503 -0.54 -42.61 -22.27
C LYS A 503 -1.76 -42.21 -21.42
N SER A 504 -1.66 -42.28 -20.10
CA SER A 504 -2.72 -41.97 -19.12
C SER A 504 -2.40 -40.78 -18.20
N GLN A 505 -1.22 -40.15 -18.34
CA GLN A 505 -0.82 -38.98 -17.53
C GLN A 505 -0.95 -37.61 -18.24
N GLN A 506 -1.53 -37.55 -19.45
CA GLN A 506 -1.58 -36.31 -20.24
C GLN A 506 -2.92 -35.53 -20.19
N ASP A 507 -4.02 -36.15 -19.75
CA ASP A 507 -5.38 -35.60 -19.94
C ASP A 507 -5.98 -34.79 -18.76
N SER A 508 -5.27 -34.65 -17.64
CA SER A 508 -5.81 -34.06 -16.39
C SER A 508 -5.53 -32.56 -16.16
N LEU A 509 -4.89 -31.86 -17.10
CA LEU A 509 -4.49 -30.44 -16.95
C LEU A 509 -5.38 -29.46 -17.75
N LYS A 510 -6.39 -28.88 -17.09
CA LYS A 510 -7.12 -27.68 -17.54
C LYS A 510 -7.39 -26.74 -16.36
N ILE A 511 -7.08 -25.46 -16.52
CA ILE A 511 -7.09 -24.43 -15.45
C ILE A 511 -7.72 -23.13 -16.00
N GLU A 512 -8.58 -22.47 -15.23
CA GLU A 512 -9.24 -21.22 -15.64
C GLU A 512 -8.58 -19.92 -15.06
N PRO A 513 -8.59 -18.76 -15.78
CA PRO A 513 -7.90 -17.52 -15.37
C PRO A 513 -8.64 -16.53 -14.43
N LEU A 514 -7.93 -15.45 -14.04
CA LEU A 514 -8.22 -14.62 -12.86
C LEU A 514 -8.21 -13.08 -13.14
N LYS A 515 -8.56 -12.24 -12.12
CA LYS A 515 -9.42 -11.01 -12.22
C LYS A 515 -8.86 -9.60 -11.82
N ASN A 516 -7.66 -9.43 -11.23
CA ASN A 516 -7.37 -8.32 -10.27
C ASN A 516 -6.67 -6.99 -10.68
N SER A 517 -6.17 -6.75 -11.91
CA SER A 517 -5.31 -5.57 -12.19
C SER A 517 -5.97 -4.17 -12.10
N VAL A 518 -7.30 -4.12 -12.12
CA VAL A 518 -8.06 -2.92 -12.52
C VAL A 518 -8.35 -1.94 -11.36
N SER A 519 -8.11 -2.31 -10.10
CA SER A 519 -8.65 -1.58 -8.93
C SER A 519 -7.84 -0.37 -8.45
N ASN A 520 -6.52 -0.29 -8.66
CA ASN A 520 -5.69 0.74 -8.02
C ASN A 520 -5.56 2.07 -8.78
N LEU A 521 -5.84 2.11 -10.09
CA LEU A 521 -6.06 3.39 -10.78
C LEU A 521 -7.31 4.09 -10.22
N LYS A 522 -8.40 3.33 -10.02
CA LYS A 522 -9.67 3.82 -9.48
C LYS A 522 -9.52 4.44 -8.09
N VAL A 523 -8.79 3.79 -7.17
CA VAL A 523 -8.52 4.34 -5.83
C VAL A 523 -7.89 5.75 -5.87
N ARG A 524 -7.06 6.04 -6.87
CA ARG A 524 -6.42 7.35 -7.04
C ARG A 524 -7.27 8.37 -7.79
N GLN A 525 -8.04 7.92 -8.77
CA GLN A 525 -9.01 8.79 -9.46
C GLN A 525 -10.10 9.23 -8.49
N ASN A 526 -10.59 8.35 -7.62
CA ASN A 526 -11.54 8.73 -6.55
C ASN A 526 -10.91 9.67 -5.49
N LEU A 527 -9.59 9.59 -5.30
CA LEU A 527 -8.83 10.48 -4.42
C LEU A 527 -8.59 11.87 -5.04
N PHE A 528 -8.40 11.97 -6.34
CA PHE A 528 -8.14 13.23 -7.04
C PHE A 528 -8.99 13.33 -8.32
N PRO A 529 -10.33 13.40 -8.20
CA PRO A 529 -11.24 13.22 -9.35
C PRO A 529 -11.17 14.38 -10.33
N ASP A 530 -10.97 15.61 -9.83
CA ASP A 530 -10.93 16.84 -10.64
C ASP A 530 -9.54 17.13 -11.25
N SER A 531 -8.57 16.21 -11.07
CA SER A 531 -7.20 16.39 -11.58
C SER A 531 -7.03 15.68 -12.93
N PRO A 532 -6.79 16.41 -14.05
CA PRO A 532 -6.69 15.82 -15.39
C PRO A 532 -5.46 14.92 -15.57
N ASN A 533 -4.49 14.98 -14.66
CA ASN A 533 -3.43 13.99 -14.51
C ASN A 533 -3.32 13.65 -13.03
N PRO A 534 -3.75 12.46 -12.55
CA PRO A 534 -3.92 12.23 -11.11
C PRO A 534 -2.62 12.12 -10.30
N VAL A 535 -1.45 12.55 -10.81
CA VAL A 535 -0.39 13.14 -9.97
C VAL A 535 -0.36 14.61 -10.27
N ASP A 536 -0.44 15.38 -9.21
CA ASP A 536 0.14 16.70 -9.18
C ASP A 536 0.75 16.92 -7.80
N SER A 537 1.98 16.42 -7.57
CA SER A 537 2.67 16.76 -6.31
C SER A 537 3.02 18.25 -6.32
N GLN A 538 2.72 18.95 -5.24
CA GLN A 538 2.98 20.39 -5.16
C GLN A 538 4.49 20.63 -5.02
N GLN A 539 5.05 21.44 -5.92
CA GLN A 539 6.44 21.87 -5.86
C GLN A 539 6.50 23.28 -5.30
N ALA A 540 7.33 23.47 -4.26
CA ALA A 540 7.67 24.77 -3.71
C ALA A 540 9.16 25.07 -3.96
N PHE A 541 9.49 26.35 -4.10
CA PHE A 541 10.86 26.83 -4.26
C PHE A 541 11.19 27.81 -3.12
N GLY A 542 12.42 27.72 -2.60
CA GLY A 542 12.88 28.57 -1.49
C GLY A 542 14.39 28.76 -1.55
N SER A 543 14.85 29.97 -1.19
CA SER A 543 16.27 30.36 -1.24
C SER A 543 17.00 30.24 0.10
N THR A 544 16.27 30.12 1.21
CA THR A 544 16.80 30.11 2.58
C THR A 544 16.52 28.82 3.35
N GLY A 545 16.07 27.77 2.65
CA GLY A 545 15.69 26.48 3.23
C GLY A 545 14.36 25.96 2.68
N ALA A 546 14.08 24.69 2.98
CA ALA A 546 12.87 23.99 2.56
C ALA A 546 12.48 22.93 3.61
N VAL A 547 11.17 22.69 3.75
CA VAL A 547 10.57 21.62 4.54
C VAL A 547 9.59 20.88 3.64
N ALA A 548 9.72 19.57 3.54
CA ALA A 548 8.79 18.70 2.82
C ALA A 548 8.32 17.58 3.74
N THR A 549 6.99 17.50 3.93
CA THR A 549 6.30 16.41 4.63
C THR A 549 5.08 15.99 3.81
N GLU A 550 4.35 14.95 4.23
CA GLU A 550 3.06 14.61 3.62
C GLU A 550 1.85 15.43 4.15
N GLU A 551 2.08 16.53 4.87
CA GLU A 551 1.04 17.49 5.30
C GLU A 551 1.51 18.95 5.14
N THR A 552 0.75 19.77 4.40
CA THR A 552 1.09 21.17 4.11
C THR A 552 1.25 22.01 5.39
N ARG A 553 0.40 21.85 6.41
CA ARG A 553 0.44 22.70 7.61
C ARG A 553 1.60 22.32 8.54
N CYS A 554 1.99 21.05 8.61
CA CYS A 554 3.25 20.67 9.26
C CYS A 554 4.48 21.18 8.51
N SER A 555 4.44 21.17 7.18
CA SER A 555 5.49 21.77 6.35
C SER A 555 5.60 23.29 6.61
N ASN A 556 4.46 23.96 6.80
CA ASN A 556 4.41 25.38 7.20
C ASN A 556 4.93 25.60 8.63
N ILE A 557 4.58 24.76 9.61
CA ILE A 557 5.11 24.83 10.99
C ILE A 557 6.63 24.67 10.99
N GLY A 558 7.18 23.70 10.26
CA GLY A 558 8.64 23.58 10.09
C GLY A 558 9.25 24.83 9.43
N LEU A 559 8.58 25.41 8.43
CA LEU A 559 9.04 26.62 7.74
C LEU A 559 8.97 27.87 8.62
N GLU A 560 8.00 27.98 9.53
CA GLU A 560 7.92 29.02 10.57
C GLU A 560 9.11 28.89 11.53
N ILE A 561 9.41 27.69 12.01
CA ILE A 561 10.57 27.40 12.85
C ILE A 561 11.90 27.75 12.16
N LEU A 562 12.05 27.49 10.84
CA LEU A 562 13.21 27.96 10.07
C LEU A 562 13.28 29.50 9.94
N LYS A 563 12.13 30.17 9.77
CA LYS A 563 12.05 31.64 9.70
C LYS A 563 12.41 32.31 11.04
N GLU A 564 12.04 31.69 12.15
CA GLU A 564 12.41 32.09 13.51
C GLU A 564 13.90 31.85 13.85
N GLY A 565 14.67 31.22 12.95
CA GLY A 565 16.10 30.99 13.09
C GLY A 565 16.49 29.60 13.61
N GLY A 566 15.52 28.71 13.78
CA GLY A 566 15.72 27.29 14.10
C GLY A 566 16.56 26.56 13.06
N SER A 567 17.13 25.43 13.47
CA SER A 567 17.87 24.54 12.56
C SER A 567 16.94 23.65 11.73
N ALA A 568 17.53 22.94 10.75
CA ALA A 568 16.82 21.86 10.07
C ALA A 568 16.30 20.77 11.03
N VAL A 569 16.95 20.56 12.19
CA VAL A 569 16.51 19.62 13.22
C VAL A 569 15.35 20.18 14.04
N ASP A 570 15.38 21.46 14.45
CA ASP A 570 14.23 22.10 15.11
C ASP A 570 12.96 22.00 14.25
N ALA A 571 13.09 22.32 12.96
CA ALA A 571 12.00 22.28 12.00
C ALA A 571 11.53 20.84 11.72
N ALA A 572 12.44 19.86 11.66
CA ALA A 572 12.09 18.45 11.51
C ALA A 572 11.37 17.88 12.74
N ILE A 573 11.73 18.31 13.95
CA ILE A 573 11.05 17.91 15.21
C ILE A 573 9.68 18.58 15.32
N ALA A 574 9.56 19.89 15.08
CA ALA A 574 8.27 20.58 15.10
C ALA A 574 7.32 20.02 14.03
N SER A 575 7.84 19.76 12.83
CA SER A 575 7.13 19.03 11.79
C SER A 575 6.78 17.61 12.25
N GLY A 576 7.70 16.86 12.85
CA GLY A 576 7.50 15.48 13.32
C GLY A 576 6.43 15.36 14.41
N ILE A 577 6.45 16.25 15.40
CA ILE A 577 5.42 16.34 16.45
C ILE A 577 4.09 16.80 15.87
N CYS A 578 4.09 17.75 14.92
CA CYS A 578 2.89 18.05 14.13
C CYS A 578 2.38 16.77 13.47
N ILE A 579 3.19 16.08 12.66
CA ILE A 579 3.00 14.77 12.04
C ILE A 579 2.75 13.62 13.08
N GLY A 580 2.80 13.86 14.40
CA GLY A 580 2.39 12.92 15.45
C GLY A 580 1.04 13.25 16.10
N LEU A 581 0.68 14.54 16.15
CA LEU A 581 -0.69 15.00 16.40
C LEU A 581 -1.58 14.67 15.20
N VAL A 582 -1.14 15.14 14.05
CA VAL A 582 -1.90 15.19 12.84
C VAL A 582 -1.71 13.86 12.11
N ASN A 583 -0.53 13.55 11.56
CA ASN A 583 -0.22 12.23 10.99
C ASN A 583 -0.03 11.10 12.05
N GLY A 584 -0.75 11.14 13.17
CA GLY A 584 -0.68 10.18 14.27
C GLY A 584 -0.88 8.71 13.89
N PHE A 585 -1.41 8.41 12.69
CA PHE A 585 -1.46 7.04 12.16
C PHE A 585 -0.10 6.42 11.86
N SER A 586 0.76 7.18 11.19
CA SER A 586 1.92 6.60 10.55
C SER A 586 3.05 6.61 11.53
N SER A 587 3.06 7.64 12.37
CA SER A 587 4.13 8.18 13.19
C SER A 587 3.54 8.83 14.44
N GLY A 588 4.39 9.29 15.35
CA GLY A 588 4.00 10.02 16.55
C GLY A 588 4.43 9.31 17.83
N ILE A 589 4.31 10.03 18.95
CA ILE A 589 5.10 9.79 20.16
C ILE A 589 4.93 8.42 20.84
N GLY A 590 3.98 7.58 20.41
CA GLY A 590 3.85 6.19 20.83
C GLY A 590 4.57 5.16 19.94
N GLY A 591 5.45 5.59 19.04
CA GLY A 591 6.32 4.74 18.22
C GLY A 591 7.75 5.25 18.11
N GLY A 592 8.40 5.01 16.98
CA GLY A 592 9.84 5.16 16.81
C GLY A 592 10.28 5.41 15.36
N GLY A 593 11.56 5.20 15.05
CA GLY A 593 12.10 5.51 13.72
C GLY A 593 13.57 5.95 13.71
N PHE A 594 13.92 6.77 12.71
CA PHE A 594 15.31 7.11 12.38
C PHE A 594 15.46 8.56 11.87
N VAL A 595 16.53 9.27 12.29
CA VAL A 595 16.97 10.52 11.65
C VAL A 595 18.35 10.34 11.04
N VAL A 596 18.51 10.57 9.74
CA VAL A 596 19.83 10.81 9.12
C VAL A 596 20.07 12.31 9.04
N ILE A 597 21.14 12.77 9.67
CA ILE A 597 21.54 14.18 9.71
C ILE A 597 22.85 14.32 8.94
N ARG A 598 22.92 15.30 8.03
CA ARG A 598 24.18 15.82 7.45
C ARG A 598 24.34 17.26 7.92
N ALA A 599 25.26 17.50 8.85
CA ALA A 599 25.49 18.82 9.42
C ALA A 599 26.18 19.75 8.40
N ALA A 600 26.18 21.06 8.68
CA ALA A 600 26.69 22.07 7.74
C ALA A 600 28.17 21.83 7.33
N ASP A 601 28.99 21.29 8.24
CA ASP A 601 30.42 20.97 8.04
C ASP A 601 30.68 19.76 7.13
N GLY A 602 29.66 18.95 6.80
CA GLY A 602 29.80 17.71 6.04
C GLY A 602 29.98 16.45 6.87
N SER A 603 29.94 16.55 8.21
CA SER A 603 29.76 15.38 9.07
C SER A 603 28.33 14.81 8.93
N SER A 604 28.16 13.52 9.21
CA SER A 604 26.84 12.90 9.23
C SER A 604 26.69 11.82 10.29
N GLU A 605 25.47 11.67 10.79
CA GLU A 605 25.11 10.74 11.85
C GLU A 605 23.68 10.20 11.68
N LEU A 606 23.45 9.02 12.27
CA LEU A 606 22.14 8.38 12.35
C LEU A 606 21.69 8.40 13.83
N ILE A 607 20.51 8.92 14.10
CA ILE A 607 19.82 8.73 15.38
C ILE A 607 18.78 7.63 15.19
N ASP A 608 19.04 6.47 15.80
CA ASP A 608 18.13 5.33 15.89
C ASP A 608 17.25 5.50 17.14
N PHE A 609 15.96 5.70 16.91
CA PHE A 609 14.93 5.74 17.93
C PHE A 609 13.83 4.70 17.63
N ARG A 610 14.23 3.58 17.03
CA ARG A 610 13.38 2.40 16.78
C ARG A 610 12.91 1.80 18.11
N GLU A 611 11.68 1.31 18.13
CA GLU A 611 11.07 0.70 19.30
C GLU A 611 11.83 -0.55 19.77
N GLU A 612 11.87 -0.78 21.07
CA GLU A 612 12.51 -1.95 21.68
C GLU A 612 11.47 -3.01 22.07
N ALA A 613 11.82 -4.29 21.94
CA ALA A 613 11.04 -5.39 22.49
C ALA A 613 11.04 -5.32 24.04
N PRO A 614 9.87 -5.39 24.71
CA PRO A 614 9.79 -5.28 26.17
C PRO A 614 10.61 -6.37 26.90
N ALA A 615 11.00 -6.11 28.15
CA ALA A 615 11.79 -7.02 28.98
C ALA A 615 11.17 -8.42 29.13
N LEU A 616 9.83 -8.51 29.08
CA LEU A 616 9.06 -9.76 29.18
C LEU A 616 8.76 -10.42 27.82
N ALA A 617 9.26 -9.89 26.70
CA ALA A 617 8.99 -10.44 25.37
C ALA A 617 9.79 -11.72 25.13
N THR A 618 9.14 -12.76 24.61
CA THR A 618 9.78 -14.07 24.36
C THR A 618 9.76 -14.42 22.88
N LYS A 619 10.78 -15.16 22.44
CA LYS A 619 10.99 -15.63 21.06
C LYS A 619 9.73 -16.22 20.42
N ASP A 620 8.98 -17.00 21.19
CA ASP A 620 7.89 -17.84 20.68
C ASP A 620 6.48 -17.28 21.00
N MET A 621 6.39 -16.05 21.53
CA MET A 621 5.12 -15.46 22.06
C MET A 621 3.98 -15.30 21.05
N TYR A 622 4.27 -15.36 19.74
CA TYR A 622 3.28 -15.27 18.67
C TYR A 622 3.05 -16.58 17.91
N VAL A 623 3.76 -17.66 18.25
CA VAL A 623 3.67 -18.96 17.53
C VAL A 623 2.26 -19.55 17.60
N ALA A 624 1.57 -19.41 18.74
CA ALA A 624 0.20 -19.89 18.92
C ALA A 624 -0.88 -18.94 18.34
N ASN A 625 -0.57 -17.65 18.18
CA ASN A 625 -1.51 -16.66 17.62
C ASN A 625 -0.74 -15.43 17.10
N LYS A 626 -0.50 -15.40 15.78
CA LYS A 626 0.34 -14.41 15.10
C LYS A 626 -0.23 -12.97 15.21
N THR A 627 -1.56 -12.85 15.28
CA THR A 627 -2.35 -11.64 15.58
C THR A 627 -1.78 -10.72 16.63
N LEU A 628 -1.21 -11.31 17.68
CA LEU A 628 -0.78 -10.58 18.87
C LEU A 628 0.49 -9.75 18.62
N SER A 629 1.16 -9.92 17.47
CA SER A 629 2.17 -8.99 16.95
C SER A 629 1.55 -7.73 16.33
N THR A 630 0.32 -7.82 15.81
CA THR A 630 -0.35 -6.72 15.10
C THR A 630 -1.40 -6.01 15.94
N LEU A 631 -2.21 -6.72 16.75
CA LEU A 631 -3.29 -6.18 17.57
C LEU A 631 -3.02 -6.22 19.07
N GLY A 632 -3.61 -5.27 19.80
CA GLY A 632 -3.64 -5.27 21.26
C GLY A 632 -2.31 -4.84 21.87
N GLY A 633 -2.24 -4.82 23.20
CA GLY A 633 -1.07 -4.34 23.92
C GLY A 633 0.19 -5.20 23.72
N LEU A 634 0.05 -6.47 23.32
CA LEU A 634 1.18 -7.35 23.00
C LEU A 634 1.91 -6.94 21.72
N ALA A 635 1.25 -6.17 20.85
CA ALA A 635 1.78 -5.74 19.58
C ALA A 635 2.78 -4.56 19.70
N SER A 636 2.72 -3.83 20.82
CA SER A 636 3.54 -2.64 21.06
C SER A 636 4.94 -3.02 21.53
N GLY A 637 5.95 -2.50 20.83
CA GLY A 637 7.28 -2.25 21.40
C GLY A 637 7.28 -0.97 22.23
N VAL A 638 8.40 -0.68 22.90
CA VAL A 638 8.57 0.51 23.75
C VAL A 638 8.74 1.77 22.88
N PRO A 639 7.92 2.83 23.03
CA PRO A 639 7.99 4.03 22.18
C PRO A 639 9.31 4.81 22.29
N GLY A 640 9.93 5.14 21.16
CA GLY A 640 11.23 5.82 21.09
C GLY A 640 11.25 7.26 20.58
N GLU A 641 10.21 7.72 19.88
CA GLU A 641 10.22 8.98 19.12
C GLU A 641 10.68 10.19 19.94
N LEU A 642 10.17 10.36 21.17
CA LEU A 642 10.53 11.50 22.00
C LEU A 642 11.98 11.47 22.48
N ARG A 643 12.60 10.29 22.70
CA ARG A 643 14.07 10.21 22.95
C ARG A 643 14.88 10.50 21.70
N GLY A 644 14.38 10.11 20.52
CA GLY A 644 14.99 10.47 19.23
C GLY A 644 15.04 11.98 19.03
N TYR A 645 13.90 12.65 19.23
CA TYR A 645 13.78 14.10 19.11
C TYR A 645 14.55 14.83 20.22
N GLU A 646 14.54 14.33 21.47
CA GLU A 646 15.37 14.88 22.56
C GLU A 646 16.87 14.82 22.23
N LEU A 647 17.36 13.68 21.73
CA LEU A 647 18.77 13.50 21.38
C LEU A 647 19.17 14.35 20.17
N ALA A 648 18.29 14.49 19.17
CA ALA A 648 18.52 15.35 18.03
C ALA A 648 18.54 16.84 18.44
N HIS A 649 17.58 17.28 19.25
CA HIS A 649 17.47 18.66 19.75
C HIS A 649 18.69 19.06 20.59
N LYS A 650 19.13 18.22 21.53
CA LYS A 650 20.33 18.46 22.35
C LYS A 650 21.65 18.54 21.56
N ARG A 651 21.67 18.09 20.30
CA ARG A 651 22.86 18.10 19.43
C ARG A 651 22.86 19.21 18.39
N HIS A 652 21.69 19.52 17.82
CA HIS A 652 21.55 20.40 16.63
C HIS A 652 20.43 21.44 16.74
N GLY A 653 19.66 21.45 17.84
CA GLY A 653 18.59 22.41 18.05
C GLY A 653 19.09 23.82 18.37
N ARG A 654 18.23 24.82 18.15
CA ARG A 654 18.52 26.24 18.38
C ARG A 654 17.38 26.98 19.09
N LEU A 655 16.12 26.62 18.79
CA LEU A 655 14.96 27.13 19.53
C LEU A 655 14.73 26.30 20.81
N SER A 656 13.95 26.82 21.76
CA SER A 656 13.62 26.08 22.98
C SER A 656 12.73 24.86 22.66
N TRP A 657 12.89 23.77 23.44
CA TRP A 657 12.09 22.55 23.27
C TRP A 657 10.58 22.86 23.25
N LYS A 658 10.12 23.67 24.20
CA LYS A 658 8.74 24.14 24.30
C LYS A 658 8.23 24.82 23.03
N ARG A 659 9.04 25.70 22.40
CA ARG A 659 8.68 26.40 21.15
C ARG A 659 8.38 25.43 20.00
N LEU A 660 9.04 24.27 19.95
CA LEU A 660 8.79 23.26 18.91
C LEU A 660 7.45 22.54 19.08
N LEU A 661 6.96 22.40 20.32
CA LEU A 661 5.71 21.71 20.64
C LEU A 661 4.49 22.65 20.60
N GLU A 662 4.67 23.94 20.91
CA GLU A 662 3.62 24.97 20.99
C GLU A 662 2.63 25.04 19.82
N PRO A 663 3.06 25.08 18.53
CA PRO A 663 2.12 25.13 17.39
C PRO A 663 1.18 23.92 17.39
N THR A 664 1.74 22.75 17.69
CA THR A 664 1.03 21.48 17.76
C THR A 664 0.13 21.39 18.99
N ILE A 665 0.57 21.86 20.17
CA ILE A 665 -0.29 21.94 21.38
C ILE A 665 -1.53 22.81 21.09
N LYS A 666 -1.33 23.98 20.46
CA LYS A 666 -2.42 24.86 20.06
C LYS A 666 -3.39 24.16 19.11
N LEU A 667 -2.85 23.57 18.03
CA LEU A 667 -3.62 22.85 17.02
C LEU A 667 -4.43 21.67 17.63
N ALA A 668 -3.83 20.94 18.58
CA ALA A 668 -4.44 19.82 19.29
C ALA A 668 -5.62 20.21 20.19
N ARG A 669 -5.48 21.33 20.90
CA ARG A 669 -6.46 21.85 21.87
C ARG A 669 -7.60 22.60 21.17
N ASP A 670 -7.24 23.56 20.32
CA ASP A 670 -8.19 24.47 19.68
C ASP A 670 -8.99 23.73 18.61
N GLY A 671 -8.34 22.75 17.97
CA GLY A 671 -8.90 21.84 16.98
C GLY A 671 -8.38 22.11 15.57
N TYR A 672 -8.45 21.09 14.71
CA TYR A 672 -7.89 21.17 13.37
C TYR A 672 -8.77 20.57 12.30
N VAL A 673 -8.59 21.10 11.10
CA VAL A 673 -9.32 20.71 9.91
C VAL A 673 -8.86 19.33 9.43
N VAL A 674 -9.83 18.46 9.17
CA VAL A 674 -9.77 17.21 8.42
C VAL A 674 -9.98 17.61 6.90
N GLY A 675 -9.65 16.86 5.83
CA GLY A 675 -9.34 17.38 4.43
C GLY A 675 -8.94 16.26 3.39
N LYS A 676 -7.77 16.25 2.68
CA LYS A 676 -7.34 15.08 1.81
C LYS A 676 -6.04 14.22 2.01
N MET A 677 -5.27 14.33 3.11
CA MET A 677 -4.37 13.27 3.66
C MET A 677 -4.53 12.58 5.12
N LEU A 678 -5.54 12.78 6.04
CA LEU A 678 -6.59 12.03 6.92
C LEU A 678 -8.21 11.75 6.68
N GLY A 679 -9.34 12.05 5.86
CA GLY A 679 -10.05 12.24 4.45
C GLY A 679 -10.57 11.13 3.39
N TYR A 680 -9.73 10.32 2.65
CA TYR A 680 -9.83 8.91 2.06
C TYR A 680 -9.16 7.53 2.66
N ASN A 681 -8.60 7.28 3.88
CA ASN A 681 -8.49 6.07 4.82
C ASN A 681 -9.12 5.85 6.36
N LEU A 682 -9.70 6.70 7.29
CA LEU A 682 -10.50 6.36 8.55
C LEU A 682 -11.98 5.95 8.37
N ASN A 683 -12.69 6.35 7.33
CA ASN A 683 -13.87 5.57 6.88
C ASN A 683 -13.35 4.30 6.27
N ARG A 684 -12.01 4.19 6.12
CA ARG A 684 -11.47 2.90 5.98
C ARG A 684 -11.56 2.22 7.33
N TYR A 685 -11.44 2.83 8.56
CA TYR A 685 -11.23 2.36 10.01
C TYR A 685 -12.02 2.81 11.28
N GLU A 686 -13.25 3.27 11.16
CA GLU A 686 -14.36 2.88 12.05
C GLU A 686 -14.41 1.46 12.75
N LYS A 687 -13.34 0.73 13.16
CA LYS A 687 -13.52 -0.44 14.07
C LYS A 687 -12.76 -0.56 15.42
N ASN A 688 -11.43 -0.73 15.64
CA ASN A 688 -10.93 -0.85 17.07
C ASN A 688 -11.03 0.45 17.86
N ILE A 689 -11.25 1.61 17.25
CA ILE A 689 -11.67 2.78 18.02
C ILE A 689 -12.96 2.40 18.79
N ASN A 690 -13.84 1.54 18.25
CA ASN A 690 -15.09 1.14 18.85
C ASN A 690 -14.88 0.14 19.98
N SER A 691 -13.75 -0.57 19.92
CA SER A 691 -13.26 -1.39 21.02
C SER A 691 -12.38 -0.63 22.02
N THR A 692 -11.93 0.61 21.79
CA THR A 692 -10.98 1.32 22.69
C THR A 692 -11.28 2.80 22.92
N GLU A 693 -11.43 3.15 24.19
CA GLU A 693 -12.05 4.40 24.63
C GLU A 693 -11.26 5.68 24.32
N GLY A 694 -9.92 5.71 24.42
CA GLY A 694 -9.18 6.97 24.19
C GLY A 694 -9.25 7.46 22.76
N PHE A 695 -9.21 6.48 21.87
CA PHE A 695 -9.50 6.62 20.47
C PHE A 695 -10.94 7.16 20.25
N LYS A 696 -11.92 6.86 21.12
CA LYS A 696 -13.30 7.42 21.12
C LYS A 696 -13.47 8.81 21.75
N GLN A 697 -12.41 9.46 22.23
CA GLN A 697 -12.52 10.65 23.09
C GLN A 697 -11.72 11.85 22.61
N VAL A 698 -10.39 11.68 22.59
CA VAL A 698 -9.42 12.65 22.04
C VAL A 698 -9.67 12.86 20.54
N TYR A 699 -10.51 12.02 19.99
CA TYR A 699 -11.07 12.03 18.68
C TYR A 699 -12.57 11.78 18.94
N LEU A 700 -13.36 12.85 19.16
CA LEU A 700 -14.84 12.85 19.32
C LEU A 700 -15.37 14.31 19.33
N GLY A 701 -16.61 14.61 18.91
CA GLY A 701 -17.48 13.82 18.03
C GLY A 701 -18.86 13.40 18.55
N ALA A 702 -19.93 13.95 17.96
CA ALA A 702 -21.29 13.89 18.53
C ALA A 702 -22.15 12.70 18.04
N ASN A 703 -21.74 12.00 16.98
CA ASN A 703 -22.73 11.37 16.10
C ASN A 703 -22.49 9.91 15.63
N GLY A 704 -21.43 9.22 16.04
CA GLY A 704 -21.02 7.91 15.50
C GLY A 704 -21.24 7.39 14.03
N LYS A 705 -20.72 7.99 12.92
CA LYS A 705 -20.47 7.62 11.46
C LYS A 705 -19.00 7.94 11.16
N VAL A 706 -18.51 9.05 10.54
CA VAL A 706 -17.11 9.62 10.72
C VAL A 706 -16.87 11.11 10.34
N LEU A 707 -16.12 11.94 11.14
CA LEU A 707 -15.52 13.21 10.64
C LEU A 707 -14.70 12.84 9.40
N LYS A 708 -14.52 13.80 8.53
CA LYS A 708 -14.42 13.56 7.13
C LYS A 708 -13.52 14.58 6.47
N GLU A 709 -13.17 14.37 5.21
CA GLU A 709 -12.50 15.41 4.43
C GLU A 709 -13.23 16.75 4.56
N GLY A 710 -12.68 17.72 5.35
CA GLY A 710 -13.17 19.06 5.71
C GLY A 710 -13.55 19.31 7.21
N ASP A 711 -13.60 18.28 8.07
CA ASP A 711 -14.21 18.34 9.42
C ASP A 711 -13.29 18.85 10.57
N MET A 712 -13.70 18.91 11.85
CA MET A 712 -12.87 19.43 12.98
C MET A 712 -12.57 18.42 14.10
N ALA A 713 -11.32 17.96 14.21
CA ALA A 713 -10.86 17.07 15.27
C ALA A 713 -10.23 17.85 16.44
N LYS A 714 -10.30 17.34 17.67
CA LYS A 714 -9.73 18.00 18.87
C LYS A 714 -9.04 17.00 19.80
N ARG A 715 -7.73 16.78 19.60
CA ARG A 715 -6.90 15.91 20.47
C ARG A 715 -6.56 16.57 21.81
N VAL A 716 -7.57 16.97 22.59
CA VAL A 716 -7.43 17.75 23.84
C VAL A 716 -6.56 17.06 24.89
N ASN A 717 -6.68 15.74 25.12
CA ASN A 717 -5.81 15.06 26.08
C ASN A 717 -4.38 14.91 25.56
N PHE A 718 -4.19 14.73 24.23
CA PHE A 718 -2.87 14.80 23.62
C PHE A 718 -2.25 16.20 23.72
N ALA A 719 -3.07 17.26 23.68
CA ALA A 719 -2.63 18.63 23.93
C ALA A 719 -2.12 18.80 25.36
N LYS A 720 -2.81 18.23 26.36
CA LYS A 720 -2.34 18.20 27.77
C LYS A 720 -1.03 17.43 27.91
N THR A 721 -0.91 16.27 27.23
CA THR A 721 0.31 15.46 27.21
C THR A 721 1.48 16.22 26.58
N LEU A 722 1.30 16.82 25.40
CA LEU A 722 2.33 17.66 24.78
C LEU A 722 2.67 18.90 25.62
N GLN A 723 1.69 19.55 26.27
CA GLN A 723 1.94 20.67 27.18
C GLN A 723 2.81 20.23 28.37
N LYS A 724 2.48 19.10 29.01
CA LYS A 724 3.30 18.53 30.10
C LYS A 724 4.72 18.18 29.63
N ILE A 725 4.88 17.62 28.43
CA ILE A 725 6.20 17.33 27.83
C ILE A 725 6.97 18.61 27.43
N ALA A 726 6.26 19.71 27.15
CA ALA A 726 6.87 21.01 26.85
C ALA A 726 7.31 21.77 28.11
N ASP A 727 6.61 21.58 29.23
CA ASP A 727 6.89 22.26 30.51
C ASP A 727 7.85 21.46 31.43
N GLU A 728 7.69 20.14 31.51
CA GLU A 728 8.51 19.24 32.36
C GLU A 728 9.60 18.49 31.57
N GLY A 729 9.60 18.60 30.24
CA GLY A 729 10.52 17.87 29.36
C GLY A 729 10.12 16.42 29.10
N VAL A 730 10.97 15.71 28.35
CA VAL A 730 10.67 14.36 27.83
C VAL A 730 10.59 13.28 28.92
N ASP A 731 11.25 13.46 30.07
CA ASP A 731 11.15 12.51 31.19
C ASP A 731 9.71 12.37 31.73
N ALA A 732 8.85 13.37 31.57
CA ALA A 732 7.44 13.29 31.95
C ALA A 732 6.66 12.17 31.21
N PHE A 733 7.09 11.81 30.00
CA PHE A 733 6.51 10.71 29.21
C PHE A 733 7.04 9.33 29.65
N TYR A 734 8.28 9.26 30.15
CA TYR A 734 9.00 8.01 30.40
C TYR A 734 9.13 7.62 31.89
N LYS A 735 8.89 8.54 32.84
CA LYS A 735 9.14 8.36 34.28
C LYS A 735 8.07 8.99 35.18
N GLY A 736 6.82 9.13 34.72
CA GLY A 736 5.79 9.87 35.45
C GLY A 736 4.36 9.39 35.20
N SER A 737 3.37 10.20 35.63
CA SER A 737 1.95 9.83 35.57
C SER A 737 1.41 9.57 34.16
N LEU A 738 2.05 10.12 33.11
CA LEU A 738 1.77 9.75 31.73
C LEU A 738 2.14 8.28 31.47
N THR A 739 3.32 7.86 31.94
CA THR A 739 3.85 6.49 31.84
C THR A 739 2.94 5.48 32.55
N GLU A 740 2.48 5.81 33.76
CA GLU A 740 1.55 4.98 34.53
C GLU A 740 0.24 4.72 33.78
N SER A 741 -0.34 5.78 33.20
CA SER A 741 -1.57 5.67 32.40
C SER A 741 -1.36 4.86 31.12
N MET A 742 -0.28 5.14 30.39
CA MET A 742 0.07 4.41 29.17
C MET A 742 0.28 2.92 29.43
N VAL A 743 1.06 2.56 30.47
CA VAL A 743 1.27 1.17 30.91
C VAL A 743 -0.04 0.52 31.36
N SER A 744 -0.91 1.24 32.07
CA SER A 744 -2.25 0.74 32.44
C SER A 744 -3.09 0.40 31.21
N SER A 745 -3.11 1.28 30.20
CA SER A 745 -3.88 1.09 28.96
C SER A 745 -3.29 0.01 28.04
N ILE A 746 -1.96 -0.13 27.98
CA ILE A 746 -1.29 -1.25 27.30
C ILE A 746 -1.66 -2.59 27.97
N LYS A 747 -1.56 -2.68 29.31
CA LYS A 747 -1.90 -3.90 30.08
C LYS A 747 -3.39 -4.26 30.00
N LYS A 748 -4.30 -3.27 30.01
CA LYS A 748 -5.74 -3.46 29.75
C LYS A 748 -6.04 -4.03 28.35
N ALA A 749 -5.15 -3.81 27.39
CA ALA A 749 -5.20 -4.41 26.06
C ALA A 749 -4.40 -5.73 25.95
N GLY A 750 -4.00 -6.33 27.07
CA GLY A 750 -3.25 -7.60 27.13
C GLY A 750 -1.73 -7.46 27.04
N GLY A 751 -1.19 -6.24 26.97
CA GLY A 751 0.23 -6.00 26.74
C GLY A 751 1.15 -6.19 27.94
N ILE A 752 2.43 -6.43 27.64
CA ILE A 752 3.47 -6.77 28.63
C ILE A 752 4.39 -5.60 29.03
N ILE A 753 4.32 -4.44 28.35
CA ILE A 753 5.16 -3.28 28.69
C ILE A 753 4.95 -2.85 30.15
N THR A 754 6.06 -2.57 30.83
CA THR A 754 6.13 -2.08 32.20
C THR A 754 6.55 -0.60 32.25
N ALA A 755 6.46 0.03 33.44
CA ALA A 755 7.03 1.36 33.63
C ALA A 755 8.57 1.35 33.58
N GLU A 756 9.19 0.21 33.94
CA GLU A 756 10.64 0.04 33.86
C GLU A 756 11.13 0.06 32.41
N ASP A 757 10.44 -0.62 31.50
CA ASP A 757 10.71 -0.59 30.05
C ASP A 757 10.77 0.85 29.50
N PHE A 758 9.73 1.66 29.80
CA PHE A 758 9.72 3.09 29.45
C PHE A 758 10.90 3.85 30.08
N SER A 759 11.18 3.62 31.37
CA SER A 759 12.23 4.36 32.08
C SER A 759 13.65 4.06 31.57
N ASN A 760 13.86 2.85 31.05
CA ASN A 760 15.14 2.35 30.56
C ASN A 760 15.41 2.65 29.08
N TYR A 761 14.36 2.87 28.27
CA TYR A 761 14.48 3.09 26.82
C TYR A 761 15.41 4.26 26.46
N LYS A 762 16.29 4.04 25.47
CA LYS A 762 17.25 5.03 24.97
C LYS A 762 17.33 5.03 23.44
N ALA A 763 17.24 6.21 22.83
CA ALA A 763 17.68 6.41 21.45
C ALA A 763 19.20 6.25 21.34
N LYS A 764 19.68 5.70 20.23
CA LYS A 764 21.08 5.33 19.97
C LYS A 764 21.67 6.19 18.86
N LEU A 765 22.88 6.69 19.08
CA LEU A 765 23.67 7.38 18.05
C LEU A 765 24.49 6.35 17.27
N ARG A 766 24.27 6.27 15.96
CA ARG A 766 24.95 5.36 15.03
C ARG A 766 25.66 6.15 13.92
N LYS A 767 26.60 5.49 13.23
CA LYS A 767 27.22 6.02 12.02
C LYS A 767 26.27 5.90 10.84
N THR A 768 26.51 6.67 9.79
CA THR A 768 25.87 6.51 8.47
C THR A 768 26.67 5.54 7.60
N SER A 769 25.99 4.80 6.73
CA SER A 769 26.62 4.14 5.57
C SER A 769 26.77 5.18 4.46
N VAL A 770 27.93 5.22 3.81
CA VAL A 770 28.22 6.18 2.74
C VAL A 770 28.68 5.43 1.49
N PHE A 771 28.11 5.80 0.35
CA PHE A 771 28.35 5.19 -0.95
C PHE A 771 28.71 6.31 -1.94
N GLU A 772 29.64 6.07 -2.86
CA GLU A 772 29.88 7.01 -3.97
C GLU A 772 29.12 6.54 -5.22
N TYR A 773 28.56 7.47 -6.00
CA TYR A 773 27.85 7.18 -7.25
C TYR A 773 28.02 8.32 -8.25
N ASN A 774 28.64 8.09 -9.41
CA ASN A 774 28.79 9.10 -10.47
C ASN A 774 29.28 10.48 -9.94
N GLY A 775 30.25 10.47 -9.00
CA GLY A 775 30.82 11.67 -8.36
C GLY A 775 30.02 12.29 -7.21
N ARG A 776 28.87 11.70 -6.85
CA ARG A 776 28.04 12.05 -5.69
C ARG A 776 28.34 11.12 -4.51
N LYS A 777 27.99 11.54 -3.29
CA LYS A 777 27.87 10.65 -2.13
C LYS A 777 26.40 10.42 -1.79
N ILE A 778 26.01 9.18 -1.53
CA ILE A 778 24.73 8.82 -0.92
C ILE A 778 25.04 8.48 0.55
N ILE A 779 24.52 9.30 1.46
CA ILE A 779 24.65 9.17 2.91
C ILE A 779 23.34 8.59 3.43
N ALA A 780 23.36 7.37 3.99
CA ALA A 780 22.17 6.65 4.42
C ALA A 780 22.34 6.02 5.81
N GLY A 781 21.24 5.58 6.43
CA GLY A 781 21.28 4.90 7.72
C GLY A 781 21.85 3.48 7.65
N THR A 782 22.59 3.07 8.70
CA THR A 782 22.96 1.67 8.97
C THR A 782 21.79 0.89 9.59
N PRO A 783 21.80 -0.45 9.60
CA PRO A 783 20.87 -1.28 10.36
C PRO A 783 20.67 -0.80 11.82
N PRO A 784 19.46 -0.94 12.40
CA PRO A 784 18.32 -1.69 11.87
C PRO A 784 17.46 -0.98 10.79
N THR A 785 17.83 0.22 10.32
CA THR A 785 17.23 0.83 9.12
C THR A 785 17.93 0.33 7.84
N SER A 786 17.20 0.22 6.73
CA SER A 786 17.69 -0.41 5.48
C SER A 786 18.28 0.57 4.47
N GLY A 787 18.66 1.78 4.90
CA GLY A 787 19.26 2.79 4.01
C GLY A 787 20.51 2.29 3.26
N SER A 788 21.28 1.36 3.85
CA SER A 788 22.43 0.72 3.19
C SER A 788 22.05 -0.13 1.97
N ILE A 789 20.82 -0.67 1.90
CA ILE A 789 20.30 -1.42 0.75
C ILE A 789 20.12 -0.50 -0.47
N VAL A 790 19.69 0.75 -0.25
CA VAL A 790 19.63 1.76 -1.33
C VAL A 790 21.02 2.03 -1.88
N GLY A 791 22.00 2.24 -1.02
CA GLY A 791 23.39 2.45 -1.45
C GLY A 791 23.97 1.27 -2.22
N PHE A 792 23.65 0.04 -1.81
CA PHE A 792 24.03 -1.17 -2.54
C PHE A 792 23.41 -1.25 -3.94
N ILE A 793 22.12 -0.91 -4.09
CA ILE A 793 21.46 -0.79 -5.42
C ILE A 793 22.29 0.15 -6.32
N TYR A 794 22.68 1.33 -5.80
CA TYR A 794 23.47 2.32 -6.54
C TYR A 794 24.88 1.82 -6.90
N ASN A 795 25.55 1.13 -5.99
CA ASN A 795 26.82 0.45 -6.26
C ASN A 795 26.71 -0.58 -7.41
N VAL A 796 25.58 -1.29 -7.53
CA VAL A 796 25.35 -2.29 -8.59
C VAL A 796 24.91 -1.62 -9.90
N ILE A 797 24.05 -0.59 -9.91
CA ILE A 797 23.62 0.03 -11.18
C ILE A 797 24.65 0.94 -11.85
N GLU A 798 25.68 1.43 -11.13
CA GLU A 798 26.72 2.31 -11.69
C GLU A 798 27.47 1.71 -12.89
N GLY A 799 27.48 0.37 -13.03
CA GLY A 799 28.09 -0.30 -14.18
C GLY A 799 27.25 -0.37 -15.46
N TYR A 800 26.06 0.24 -15.50
CA TYR A 800 25.17 0.26 -16.67
C TYR A 800 24.86 1.69 -17.11
N ASN A 801 24.88 1.95 -18.42
CA ASN A 801 24.53 3.25 -18.97
C ASN A 801 23.00 3.43 -19.08
N PHE A 802 22.36 3.90 -18.02
CA PHE A 802 20.92 4.19 -17.99
C PHE A 802 20.48 5.33 -18.90
N LYS A 803 21.40 6.18 -19.38
CA LYS A 803 21.09 7.28 -20.31
C LYS A 803 20.96 6.82 -21.77
N ASP A 804 21.42 5.61 -22.09
CA ASP A 804 21.20 4.98 -23.40
C ASP A 804 19.73 4.58 -23.58
N LYS A 805 19.00 5.39 -24.34
CA LYS A 805 17.58 5.18 -24.66
C LYS A 805 17.33 3.97 -25.57
N SER A 806 18.31 3.50 -26.33
CA SER A 806 18.17 2.32 -27.20
C SER A 806 18.09 1.02 -26.39
N ASN A 807 18.83 0.96 -25.29
CA ASN A 807 18.94 -0.21 -24.42
C ASN A 807 17.97 -0.16 -23.21
N MET A 808 16.95 0.71 -23.25
CA MET A 808 16.10 0.98 -22.10
C MET A 808 15.30 -0.22 -21.58
N PRO A 809 14.70 -1.12 -22.39
CA PRO A 809 14.07 -2.34 -21.88
C PRO A 809 15.05 -3.16 -21.04
N THR A 810 16.27 -3.35 -21.53
CA THR A 810 17.37 -4.08 -20.88
C THR A 810 17.92 -3.37 -19.64
N ASN A 811 18.05 -2.04 -19.66
CA ASN A 811 18.49 -1.27 -18.49
C ASN A 811 17.44 -1.28 -17.38
N ILE A 812 16.18 -1.10 -17.76
CA ILE A 812 15.04 -1.29 -16.87
C ILE A 812 15.09 -2.70 -16.29
N HIS A 813 15.28 -3.74 -17.11
CA HIS A 813 15.49 -5.16 -16.76
C HIS A 813 16.68 -5.42 -15.81
N ARG A 814 17.82 -4.74 -15.98
CA ARG A 814 19.05 -4.85 -15.15
C ARG A 814 18.91 -4.21 -13.78
N PHE A 815 18.32 -3.01 -13.70
CA PHE A 815 17.88 -2.43 -12.44
C PHE A 815 16.98 -3.42 -11.69
N VAL A 816 16.15 -4.09 -12.47
CA VAL A 816 15.19 -5.13 -12.10
C VAL A 816 15.81 -6.50 -11.80
N GLU A 817 17.10 -6.74 -12.01
CA GLU A 817 17.84 -7.83 -11.31
C GLU A 817 18.57 -7.28 -10.08
N THR A 818 19.21 -6.12 -10.20
CA THR A 818 19.95 -5.44 -9.13
C THR A 818 19.14 -5.35 -7.85
N LEU A 819 17.92 -4.86 -8.00
CA LEU A 819 16.91 -4.79 -6.96
C LEU A 819 16.74 -6.18 -6.27
N LYS A 820 16.67 -7.29 -7.01
CA LYS A 820 16.54 -8.62 -6.41
C LYS A 820 17.69 -9.06 -5.52
N PHE A 821 18.91 -8.82 -5.98
CA PHE A 821 20.09 -8.99 -5.14
C PHE A 821 20.07 -8.05 -3.93
N ALA A 822 19.48 -6.86 -4.04
CA ALA A 822 19.38 -5.92 -2.92
C ALA A 822 18.47 -6.41 -1.79
N TYR A 823 17.32 -7.05 -2.07
CA TYR A 823 16.59 -7.68 -0.96
C TYR A 823 17.19 -8.99 -0.49
N SER A 824 17.87 -9.78 -1.33
CA SER A 824 18.77 -10.84 -0.81
C SER A 824 19.75 -10.26 0.22
N GLN A 825 20.39 -9.13 -0.07
CA GLN A 825 21.25 -8.44 0.91
C GLN A 825 20.49 -7.85 2.10
N ARG A 826 19.19 -7.53 1.97
CA ARG A 826 18.33 -7.22 3.13
C ARG A 826 18.10 -8.46 3.99
N THR A 827 17.96 -9.67 3.42
CA THR A 827 17.92 -10.97 4.15
C THR A 827 19.22 -11.32 4.87
N ARG A 828 20.11 -10.35 5.12
CA ARG A 828 21.38 -10.54 5.85
C ARG A 828 21.63 -9.49 6.94
N ILE A 829 20.78 -8.45 7.03
CA ILE A 829 20.84 -7.42 8.09
C ILE A 829 19.75 -7.63 9.16
N ALA A 830 20.02 -7.14 10.37
CA ALA A 830 19.18 -7.21 11.56
C ALA A 830 19.59 -6.08 12.55
N ASP A 831 19.16 -6.13 13.81
CA ASP A 831 19.70 -5.24 14.86
C ASP A 831 21.20 -5.52 15.09
N PRO A 832 22.10 -4.57 14.80
CA PRO A 832 23.55 -4.77 14.93
C PRO A 832 24.01 -4.91 16.38
N ASP A 833 23.16 -4.58 17.35
CA ASP A 833 23.47 -4.73 18.79
C ASP A 833 23.23 -6.18 19.27
N TYR A 834 22.59 -7.03 18.45
CA TYR A 834 22.24 -8.41 18.76
C TYR A 834 22.72 -9.44 17.72
N GLU A 835 23.01 -9.04 16.49
CA GLU A 835 23.45 -9.90 15.39
C GLU A 835 24.62 -9.24 14.61
N ASN A 836 25.66 -9.99 14.24
CA ASN A 836 26.79 -9.41 13.49
C ASN A 836 26.45 -9.20 12.00
N VAL A 837 26.42 -7.93 11.57
CA VAL A 837 26.14 -7.50 10.18
C VAL A 837 27.36 -6.86 9.49
N THR A 838 28.55 -6.91 10.11
CA THR A 838 29.73 -6.13 9.69
C THR A 838 30.21 -6.48 8.28
N GLU A 839 30.31 -7.77 7.97
CA GLU A 839 30.70 -8.26 6.65
C GLU A 839 29.67 -7.89 5.58
N THR A 840 28.38 -8.07 5.89
CA THR A 840 27.26 -7.71 5.01
C THR A 840 27.31 -6.23 4.60
N LEU A 841 27.57 -5.33 5.55
CA LEU A 841 27.71 -3.90 5.27
C LEU A 841 28.96 -3.57 4.44
N SER A 842 30.08 -4.25 4.72
CA SER A 842 31.31 -4.12 3.92
C SER A 842 31.09 -4.56 2.46
N ASN A 843 30.39 -5.68 2.26
CA ASN A 843 30.05 -6.20 0.93
C ASN A 843 29.09 -5.25 0.20
N GLN A 844 28.04 -4.76 0.87
CA GLN A 844 27.13 -3.75 0.31
C GLN A 844 27.87 -2.48 -0.17
N GLN A 845 28.89 -2.02 0.56
CA GLN A 845 29.69 -0.84 0.20
C GLN A 845 30.78 -1.11 -0.86
N SER A 846 31.17 -2.35 -1.11
CA SER A 846 32.22 -2.72 -2.08
C SER A 846 31.77 -2.56 -3.55
N LYS A 847 32.64 -1.95 -4.37
CA LYS A 847 32.45 -1.85 -5.83
C LYS A 847 32.73 -3.18 -6.54
N GLU A 848 33.62 -3.99 -5.96
CA GLU A 848 34.06 -5.29 -6.43
C GLU A 848 32.95 -6.33 -6.23
N PHE A 849 32.32 -6.36 -5.05
CA PHE A 849 31.14 -7.17 -4.77
C PHE A 849 29.98 -6.78 -5.69
N ALA A 850 29.72 -5.49 -5.85
CA ALA A 850 28.70 -5.01 -6.79
C ALA A 850 29.01 -5.36 -8.25
N ALA A 851 30.29 -5.40 -8.65
CA ALA A 851 30.71 -5.88 -9.97
C ALA A 851 30.59 -7.40 -10.14
N ALA A 852 30.72 -8.19 -9.07
CA ALA A 852 30.40 -9.61 -9.09
C ALA A 852 28.90 -9.84 -9.24
N ILE A 853 28.07 -9.11 -8.48
CA ILE A 853 26.61 -9.15 -8.59
C ILE A 853 26.15 -8.78 -10.01
N ARG A 854 26.71 -7.73 -10.64
CA ARG A 854 26.45 -7.39 -12.05
C ARG A 854 26.71 -8.51 -13.06
N LYS A 855 27.63 -9.46 -12.78
CA LYS A 855 27.89 -10.62 -13.66
C LYS A 855 26.81 -11.71 -13.53
N ASN A 856 26.08 -11.71 -12.42
CA ASN A 856 24.93 -12.58 -12.17
C ASN A 856 23.60 -11.89 -12.59
N ILE A 857 23.68 -10.89 -13.46
CA ILE A 857 22.53 -10.22 -14.07
C ILE A 857 22.50 -10.61 -15.55
N THR A 858 21.56 -11.49 -15.91
CA THR A 858 21.19 -11.81 -17.29
C THR A 858 20.30 -10.73 -17.88
N ASP A 859 20.42 -10.46 -19.19
CA ASP A 859 19.78 -9.33 -19.88
C ASP A 859 18.39 -9.64 -20.47
N ASP A 860 17.99 -10.91 -20.45
CA ASP A 860 16.82 -11.49 -21.12
C ASP A 860 15.97 -12.40 -20.21
N VAL A 861 16.56 -12.93 -19.13
CA VAL A 861 15.99 -14.00 -18.29
C VAL A 861 16.04 -13.66 -16.79
N THR A 862 15.06 -14.15 -16.00
CA THR A 862 15.15 -14.31 -14.54
C THR A 862 15.56 -15.72 -14.19
N HIS A 863 16.14 -15.84 -13.01
CA HIS A 863 16.27 -17.14 -12.34
C HIS A 863 15.18 -17.31 -11.27
N PRO A 864 14.94 -18.53 -10.78
CA PRO A 864 14.18 -18.81 -9.55
C PRO A 864 14.74 -18.06 -8.33
N PHE A 865 14.01 -18.00 -7.22
CA PHE A 865 14.41 -17.16 -6.08
C PHE A 865 15.73 -17.64 -5.41
N GLU A 866 15.98 -18.94 -5.48
CA GLU A 866 17.14 -19.64 -4.95
C GLU A 866 18.46 -19.10 -5.55
N TYR A 867 18.44 -18.67 -6.81
CA TYR A 867 19.62 -18.10 -7.50
C TYR A 867 20.14 -16.80 -6.86
N TYR A 868 19.27 -16.06 -6.17
CA TYR A 868 19.62 -14.80 -5.52
C TYR A 868 20.10 -15.01 -4.07
N ASP A 869 20.10 -16.26 -3.61
CA ASP A 869 20.60 -16.69 -2.30
C ASP A 869 20.03 -15.82 -1.14
N PRO A 870 18.72 -15.90 -0.84
CA PRO A 870 18.17 -15.39 0.41
C PRO A 870 18.53 -16.32 1.56
N GLU A 871 18.90 -15.76 2.71
CA GLU A 871 19.08 -16.59 3.92
C GLU A 871 17.73 -16.98 4.56
N TYR A 872 16.70 -16.16 4.40
CA TYR A 872 15.40 -16.22 5.08
C TYR A 872 14.46 -15.10 4.59
N ASP A 873 13.21 -15.05 5.06
CA ASP A 873 12.32 -13.92 4.85
C ASP A 873 12.42 -12.81 5.94
N ILE A 874 12.03 -11.57 5.61
CA ILE A 874 11.87 -10.46 6.58
C ILE A 874 10.73 -9.52 6.21
N GLU A 875 9.92 -9.22 7.22
CA GLU A 875 8.77 -8.33 7.16
C GLU A 875 8.98 -6.94 7.76
N ASP A 876 8.19 -5.98 7.26
CA ASP A 876 8.11 -4.58 7.71
C ASP A 876 7.07 -3.79 6.86
N ASN A 877 6.28 -2.94 7.51
CA ASN A 877 5.14 -2.28 6.90
C ASN A 877 5.05 -0.78 7.32
N GLY A 878 4.67 0.13 6.40
CA GLY A 878 4.37 1.58 6.53
C GLY A 878 5.18 2.50 7.49
N THR A 879 4.98 3.82 7.36
CA THR A 879 5.91 4.90 7.83
C THR A 879 5.40 6.30 7.43
N THR A 880 5.92 7.38 8.04
CA THR A 880 5.97 8.76 7.47
C THR A 880 7.39 9.21 7.14
N HIS A 881 7.54 10.21 6.26
CA HIS A 881 8.85 10.80 5.94
C HIS A 881 8.83 12.33 5.92
N ILE A 882 9.91 12.94 6.40
CA ILE A 882 10.14 14.38 6.52
C ILE A 882 11.56 14.70 6.01
N SER A 883 11.65 15.59 5.03
CA SER A 883 12.92 16.13 4.52
C SER A 883 13.03 17.61 4.84
N VAL A 884 14.15 18.04 5.43
CA VAL A 884 14.44 19.45 5.73
C VAL A 884 15.85 19.83 5.27
N LEU A 885 15.99 21.04 4.73
CA LEU A 885 17.26 21.69 4.40
C LEU A 885 17.22 23.14 4.92
N ASP A 886 18.24 23.57 5.65
CA ASP A 886 18.35 24.96 6.12
C ASP A 886 19.33 25.82 5.30
N LYS A 887 19.30 27.14 5.51
CA LYS A 887 20.22 28.13 4.88
C LYS A 887 21.71 27.87 5.14
N ASN A 888 22.05 27.05 6.13
CA ASN A 888 23.44 26.74 6.50
C ASN A 888 23.96 25.49 5.77
N GLY A 889 23.10 24.76 5.04
CA GLY A 889 23.44 23.48 4.43
C GLY A 889 23.37 22.28 5.39
N MET A 890 22.66 22.41 6.53
CA MET A 890 22.26 21.26 7.32
C MET A 890 21.06 20.58 6.63
N ALA A 891 21.20 19.29 6.35
CA ALA A 891 20.15 18.45 5.76
C ALA A 891 19.71 17.38 6.76
N VAL A 892 18.39 17.20 6.89
CA VAL A 892 17.77 16.25 7.84
C VAL A 892 16.75 15.41 7.09
N SER A 893 16.98 14.10 7.08
CA SER A 893 16.11 13.08 6.51
C SER A 893 15.53 12.26 7.67
N LEU A 894 14.32 12.59 8.10
CA LEU A 894 13.65 12.03 9.27
C LEU A 894 12.55 11.06 8.80
N THR A 895 12.57 9.86 9.35
CA THR A 895 11.59 8.82 9.03
C THR A 895 11.03 8.25 10.34
N SER A 896 9.79 8.62 10.66
CA SER A 896 9.08 8.17 11.87
C SER A 896 8.02 7.15 11.50
N THR A 897 7.75 6.21 12.40
CA THR A 897 6.70 5.22 12.25
C THR A 897 6.06 4.85 13.60
N ILE A 898 4.96 4.11 13.58
CA ILE A 898 4.44 3.35 14.74
C ILE A 898 4.31 1.86 14.35
N ASN A 899 5.12 1.37 13.42
CA ASN A 899 4.75 0.52 12.26
C ASN A 899 3.67 1.25 11.42
N THR A 900 3.45 0.91 10.18
CA THR A 900 2.30 1.29 9.35
C THR A 900 1.48 2.59 9.64
N ILE A 901 0.30 2.45 10.27
CA ILE A 901 -0.95 3.23 10.10
C ILE A 901 -2.01 2.94 11.25
N PHE A 902 -2.05 3.64 12.41
CA PHE A 902 -2.91 3.44 13.62
C PHE A 902 -2.66 2.25 14.58
N GLY A 903 -1.42 2.18 15.03
CA GLY A 903 -0.96 1.52 16.26
C GLY A 903 -1.16 0.01 16.52
N ALA A 904 -0.93 -0.36 17.78
CA ALA A 904 -1.37 -1.56 18.52
C ALA A 904 -2.89 -1.59 18.75
N LYS A 905 -3.64 -0.71 18.08
CA LYS A 905 -5.11 -0.66 18.12
C LYS A 905 -5.64 -0.01 19.40
N VAL A 906 -4.71 0.54 20.19
CA VAL A 906 -4.89 1.11 21.51
C VAL A 906 -4.43 2.56 21.48
N MET A 907 -5.32 3.45 21.91
CA MET A 907 -4.96 4.78 22.38
C MET A 907 -5.40 4.89 23.83
N ASP A 908 -4.50 5.37 24.67
CA ASP A 908 -4.79 5.65 26.07
C ASP A 908 -5.73 6.87 26.18
N PRO A 909 -6.91 6.77 26.82
CA PRO A 909 -7.84 7.91 26.95
C PRO A 909 -7.28 9.09 27.72
N VAL A 910 -6.47 8.85 28.74
CA VAL A 910 -6.00 9.93 29.63
C VAL A 910 -4.93 10.79 28.96
N THR A 911 -4.03 10.18 28.19
CA THR A 911 -2.94 10.90 27.50
C THR A 911 -3.21 11.18 26.02
N GLY A 912 -4.17 10.49 25.39
CA GLY A 912 -4.39 10.56 23.94
C GLY A 912 -3.21 10.03 23.10
N VAL A 913 -2.28 9.28 23.72
CA VAL A 913 -1.14 8.63 23.06
C VAL A 913 -1.58 7.32 22.44
N MET A 914 -1.05 7.04 21.26
CA MET A 914 -1.37 5.89 20.44
C MET A 914 -0.13 5.01 20.28
N PHE A 915 -0.19 3.78 20.75
CA PHE A 915 0.96 2.87 20.79
C PHE A 915 1.21 2.22 19.44
N ASN A 916 2.46 1.94 19.10
CA ASN A 916 2.88 1.22 17.90
C ASN A 916 2.39 -0.24 17.84
N ASN A 917 2.44 -0.87 16.65
CA ASN A 917 2.44 -2.35 16.55
C ASN A 917 3.77 -2.87 16.00
N GLU A 918 4.89 -2.36 16.52
CA GLU A 918 6.21 -2.61 15.95
C GLU A 918 6.76 -4.01 16.26
N MET A 919 6.16 -4.76 17.18
CA MET A 919 6.55 -6.16 17.42
C MET A 919 6.28 -7.08 16.21
N ASP A 920 5.40 -6.67 15.30
CA ASP A 920 5.17 -7.26 13.97
C ASP A 920 6.42 -7.24 13.06
N GLY A 921 7.38 -6.34 13.31
CA GLY A 921 8.67 -6.30 12.61
C GLY A 921 9.69 -7.36 13.08
N PHE A 922 9.28 -8.29 13.95
CA PHE A 922 10.08 -9.48 14.31
C PHE A 922 9.58 -10.74 13.62
N SER A 923 10.52 -11.59 13.23
CA SER A 923 10.26 -12.95 12.74
C SER A 923 9.64 -13.82 13.85
N THR A 924 8.63 -14.61 13.49
CA THR A 924 8.02 -15.60 14.40
C THR A 924 8.52 -17.01 14.03
N PRO A 925 9.03 -17.84 14.97
CA PRO A 925 9.52 -19.18 14.68
C PRO A 925 8.48 -20.11 14.03
N GLY A 926 8.94 -20.99 13.13
CA GLY A 926 8.10 -21.97 12.43
C GLY A 926 7.01 -21.37 11.51
N SER A 927 6.88 -20.04 11.48
CA SER A 927 5.81 -19.32 10.81
C SER A 927 6.22 -18.95 9.41
N ALA A 928 6.36 -19.94 8.53
CA ALA A 928 6.72 -19.68 7.15
C ALA A 928 5.76 -18.70 6.47
N ASN A 929 6.27 -17.91 5.52
CA ASN A 929 5.42 -17.35 4.50
C ASN A 929 4.72 -18.47 3.73
N ASN A 930 3.71 -18.05 2.99
CA ASN A 930 2.96 -18.87 2.06
C ASN A 930 3.81 -19.40 0.87
N TYR A 931 5.08 -18.99 0.73
CA TYR A 931 6.07 -19.57 -0.21
C TYR A 931 6.83 -20.76 0.40
N GLY A 932 6.64 -21.03 1.70
CA GLY A 932 7.34 -22.09 2.42
C GLY A 932 8.74 -21.70 2.91
N LEU A 933 9.19 -20.45 2.70
CA LEU A 933 10.41 -19.98 3.36
C LEU A 933 10.10 -19.72 4.83
N LEU A 934 11.06 -20.08 5.68
CA LEU A 934 11.00 -19.74 7.09
C LEU A 934 11.61 -18.35 7.33
N PRO A 935 11.05 -17.57 8.25
CA PRO A 935 11.57 -16.25 8.56
C PRO A 935 12.84 -16.33 9.42
N SER A 936 13.54 -15.20 9.46
CA SER A 936 14.88 -15.10 10.01
C SER A 936 15.08 -15.52 11.47
N PRO A 937 16.07 -16.38 11.76
CA PRO A 937 16.61 -16.52 13.11
C PRO A 937 17.27 -15.24 13.64
N LYS A 938 17.92 -14.46 12.75
CA LYS A 938 18.46 -13.12 13.07
C LYS A 938 17.33 -12.10 13.30
N GLY A 939 16.12 -12.37 12.82
CA GLY A 939 14.91 -11.55 13.03
C GLY A 939 14.06 -11.94 14.24
N TYR A 940 14.38 -13.02 14.96
CA TYR A 940 13.59 -13.44 16.15
C TYR A 940 13.66 -12.43 17.30
N ILE A 941 12.56 -12.37 18.06
CA ILE A 941 12.37 -11.54 19.26
C ILE A 941 13.40 -11.90 20.33
N LYS A 942 14.04 -10.87 20.91
CA LYS A 942 14.87 -10.92 22.12
C LYS A 942 14.56 -9.67 22.96
N PRO A 943 14.45 -9.72 24.29
CA PRO A 943 14.26 -8.53 25.14
C PRO A 943 15.28 -7.42 24.83
N GLY A 944 14.81 -6.17 24.73
CA GLY A 944 15.61 -4.96 24.41
C GLY A 944 16.05 -4.80 22.96
N LYS A 945 15.79 -5.79 22.10
CA LYS A 945 16.16 -5.76 20.67
C LYS A 945 15.23 -4.84 19.88
N ARG A 946 15.71 -4.31 18.76
CA ARG A 946 14.90 -3.60 17.74
C ARG A 946 14.49 -4.52 16.60
N PRO A 947 13.25 -4.41 16.08
CA PRO A 947 12.87 -5.03 14.83
C PRO A 947 13.54 -4.31 13.65
N LEU A 948 13.84 -5.05 12.57
CA LEU A 948 14.37 -4.43 11.34
C LEU A 948 13.35 -3.44 10.77
N SER A 949 13.83 -2.47 10.01
CA SER A 949 12.99 -1.48 9.32
C SER A 949 13.48 -1.28 7.89
N SER A 950 12.56 -1.25 6.94
CA SER A 950 12.86 -0.91 5.54
C SER A 950 12.87 0.59 5.28
N THR A 951 12.73 1.41 6.33
CA THR A 951 13.01 2.84 6.27
C THR A 951 14.36 3.09 5.59
N SER A 952 14.49 4.22 4.88
CA SER A 952 15.68 4.54 4.07
C SER A 952 15.83 6.05 3.93
N ALA A 953 15.93 6.71 5.08
CA ALA A 953 16.39 8.09 5.16
C ALA A 953 17.78 8.20 4.51
N LEU A 954 17.93 9.13 3.57
CA LEU A 954 19.22 9.47 2.98
C LEU A 954 19.36 10.96 2.61
N VAL A 955 20.61 11.37 2.42
CA VAL A 955 21.03 12.66 1.86
C VAL A 955 22.02 12.39 0.73
N VAL A 956 21.83 13.02 -0.42
CA VAL A 956 22.79 13.00 -1.54
C VAL A 956 23.62 14.28 -1.51
N GLU A 957 24.94 14.15 -1.60
CA GLU A 957 25.89 15.26 -1.65
C GLU A 957 26.63 15.31 -2.99
N TYR A 958 26.71 16.49 -3.61
CA TYR A 958 27.49 16.75 -4.82
C TYR A 958 28.39 17.97 -4.66
N CYS A 959 29.64 17.90 -5.14
CA CYS A 959 30.71 18.91 -4.93
C CYS A 959 30.79 19.43 -3.47
N GLY A 960 30.52 18.59 -2.47
CA GLY A 960 30.58 18.95 -1.04
C GLY A 960 29.36 19.69 -0.47
N LYS A 961 28.23 19.72 -1.20
CA LYS A 961 26.96 20.36 -0.76
C LYS A 961 25.79 19.38 -0.85
N PRO A 962 24.81 19.44 0.08
CA PRO A 962 23.58 18.65 -0.06
C PRO A 962 22.85 19.04 -1.37
N GLU A 963 22.48 18.03 -2.14
CA GLU A 963 21.81 18.14 -3.44
C GLU A 963 20.38 17.59 -3.36
N ILE A 964 20.18 16.48 -2.64
CA ILE A 964 18.88 15.82 -2.46
C ILE A 964 18.75 15.39 -0.99
N VAL A 965 17.58 15.61 -0.39
CA VAL A 965 17.20 15.07 0.93
C VAL A 965 15.96 14.22 0.67
N LEU A 966 16.02 12.92 0.98
CA LEU A 966 15.03 11.96 0.50
C LEU A 966 14.82 10.79 1.46
N GLY A 967 13.60 10.26 1.39
CA GLY A 967 13.15 8.99 1.92
C GLY A 967 11.70 8.79 1.45
N ALA A 968 11.08 7.70 1.84
CA ALA A 968 9.72 7.36 1.41
C ALA A 968 8.88 6.76 2.56
N SER A 969 7.62 6.48 2.27
CA SER A 969 6.64 5.91 3.21
C SER A 969 6.00 4.66 2.65
N GLY A 970 5.95 3.57 3.42
CA GLY A 970 5.21 2.36 3.05
C GLY A 970 5.87 1.02 3.46
N GLY A 971 6.73 0.99 4.48
CA GLY A 971 7.39 -0.24 4.94
C GLY A 971 8.47 -0.65 3.97
N SER A 972 8.47 -1.90 3.53
CA SER A 972 9.31 -2.29 2.40
C SER A 972 9.14 -1.45 1.14
N ARG A 973 8.07 -0.65 1.00
CA ARG A 973 7.92 0.32 -0.09
C ARG A 973 8.92 1.49 -0.06
N ILE A 974 9.85 1.51 0.91
CA ILE A 974 10.68 2.68 1.22
C ILE A 974 12.07 2.68 0.57
N ILE A 975 12.96 1.70 0.83
CA ILE A 975 14.31 1.53 0.14
C ILE A 975 14.21 1.80 -1.37
N THR A 976 13.03 1.51 -1.88
CA THR A 976 12.79 0.90 -3.14
C THR A 976 12.21 1.94 -4.09
N ALA A 977 11.15 2.61 -3.62
CA ALA A 977 10.66 3.84 -4.19
C ALA A 977 11.68 4.98 -4.03
N THR A 978 12.47 4.97 -2.94
CA THR A 978 13.61 5.89 -2.76
C THR A 978 14.67 5.69 -3.84
N ALA A 979 15.08 4.43 -4.10
CA ALA A 979 16.02 4.12 -5.18
C ALA A 979 15.53 4.59 -6.56
N GLN A 980 14.22 4.59 -6.82
CA GLN A 980 13.64 4.99 -8.11
C GLN A 980 13.45 6.48 -8.28
N VAL A 981 13.12 7.22 -7.21
CA VAL A 981 13.11 8.69 -7.26
C VAL A 981 14.53 9.21 -7.52
N LEU A 982 15.56 8.62 -6.89
CA LEU A 982 16.96 8.91 -7.25
C LEU A 982 17.28 8.56 -8.71
N LEU A 983 16.82 7.43 -9.24
CA LEU A 983 17.15 6.99 -10.61
C LEU A 983 16.55 7.95 -11.64
N ASN A 984 15.31 8.35 -11.39
CA ASN A 984 14.60 9.35 -12.16
C ASN A 984 15.36 10.70 -12.19
N MET A 985 15.91 11.15 -11.07
CA MET A 985 16.64 12.43 -10.99
C MET A 985 18.05 12.36 -11.59
N LEU A 986 18.80 11.29 -11.32
CA LEU A 986 20.23 11.20 -11.64
C LEU A 986 20.47 10.71 -13.07
N GLU A 987 19.69 9.73 -13.53
CA GLU A 987 19.91 9.06 -14.81
C GLU A 987 18.88 9.42 -15.88
N PHE A 988 17.60 9.63 -15.52
CA PHE A 988 16.54 10.00 -16.48
C PHE A 988 16.21 11.50 -16.55
N ASP A 989 17.12 12.34 -16.07
CA ASP A 989 17.15 13.81 -16.16
C ASP A 989 15.86 14.52 -15.70
N LYS A 990 15.15 13.95 -14.72
CA LYS A 990 13.89 14.51 -14.18
C LYS A 990 14.13 15.48 -13.03
N ASN A 991 13.36 16.56 -12.96
CA ASN A 991 13.34 17.40 -11.77
C ASN A 991 12.68 16.67 -10.58
N LEU A 992 12.80 17.18 -9.35
CA LEU A 992 12.29 16.49 -8.14
C LEU A 992 10.78 16.18 -8.20
N LYS A 993 9.95 17.12 -8.68
CA LYS A 993 8.51 16.89 -8.87
C LYS A 993 8.27 15.82 -9.92
N GLU A 994 8.92 15.91 -11.08
CA GLU A 994 8.82 14.90 -12.12
C GLU A 994 9.31 13.52 -11.65
N ALA A 995 10.35 13.44 -10.83
CA ALA A 995 10.93 12.19 -10.35
C ALA A 995 10.06 11.50 -9.28
N ILE A 996 9.37 12.31 -8.46
CA ILE A 996 8.30 11.85 -7.56
C ILE A 996 7.07 11.45 -8.39
N ASP A 997 6.62 12.28 -9.33
CA ASP A 997 5.39 12.08 -10.11
C ASP A 997 5.52 10.99 -11.19
N TYR A 998 6.73 10.68 -11.62
CA TYR A 998 6.99 9.62 -12.59
C TYR A 998 6.61 8.26 -11.99
N PRO A 999 5.90 7.45 -12.77
CA PRO A 999 5.94 5.25 -12.46
C PRO A 999 7.13 4.73 -11.68
N ARG A 1000 6.82 3.65 -10.93
CA ARG A 1000 7.65 3.05 -9.88
C ARG A 1000 7.32 1.52 -9.78
N MET A 1001 8.33 0.64 -9.80
CA MET A 1001 8.41 -0.79 -10.28
C MET A 1001 8.75 -1.85 -9.19
N HIS A 1002 7.95 -2.86 -8.76
CA HIS A 1002 7.94 -3.29 -7.31
C HIS A 1002 7.93 -4.80 -6.86
N HIS A 1003 8.82 -5.28 -5.98
CA HIS A 1003 9.52 -6.58 -5.97
C HIS A 1003 10.00 -6.87 -4.41
N GLN A 1004 10.20 -8.04 -3.74
CA GLN A 1004 11.38 -8.45 -2.88
C GLN A 1004 11.75 -9.95 -2.86
N LEU A 1005 12.54 -10.38 -3.83
CA LEU A 1005 12.94 -11.73 -4.13
C LEU A 1005 11.78 -12.71 -4.37
N LEU A 1006 10.91 -12.88 -3.38
CA LEU A 1006 9.59 -13.50 -3.46
C LEU A 1006 8.52 -12.45 -3.15
N PRO A 1007 7.25 -12.82 -3.03
CA PRO A 1007 6.42 -13.91 -3.53
C PRO A 1007 6.63 -14.65 -4.88
N ASN A 1008 7.33 -15.78 -5.05
CA ASN A 1008 7.22 -16.56 -6.32
C ASN A 1008 5.89 -17.32 -6.45
#